data_AF-A0A918HM95-F1
#
_entry.id   AF-A0A918HM95-F1
#
_cell.length_a   1.000
_cell.length_b   1.000
_cell.length_c   1.000
_cell.angle_alpha   90.00
_cell.angle_beta   90.00
_cell.angle_gamma   90.00
#
_symmetry.space_group_name_H-M   'P 1'
#
loop_
_entity.id
_entity.type
_entity.pdbx_description
1 polymer ?
#
loop_
_entity_poly.entity_id
_entity_poly.type
_entity_poly.pdbx_seq_one_letter_code
_entity_poly.pdbx_strand_id
1 'polypeptide(L)'
;MMAPGRRSSTFTRLLRHGFTDPSAAERLLDGPELSPVRDDPFLLEALGATADPDLALHGLVRLLEAQPGPTARRELLDTLIAAKPLRDRLLGVLGASAALADHLARHPRDWEALVMYEPRDLHPGVEEFERGLADVTEPVALRVAYRRCLLSIAARDVCGTTHVADTAAELADLATATLRAALRLARTAAPDDAALCRLAVIAMGKCGGHELNYVSDVDVIFVAEAAEGADEGKALRAATKLASHMMRVCSETTVEGSIWPVDANLRPEGRNGPLVRTLSSHLAYYQRWAKTWEFQALLKARPVAGDLELGADYVAAVGPLVWQAAERENFVADVQKMRRRVVENIPVAEVERELKLGPGGLRDVEFAVQLLQLVHGRTDASLRSGTTLDALQALAAGGYVGRVDAVQLDDAYRFLRSLEHRIQLYRLRRTHLVPEGEGDQRRLGRSLGLRTDPVTELNREWKRHAAVVRRLHEKIFYRPLLDAFAQLAPGEARLSVVAARERLVAMGYADPASALRHLEALASGVSRKAAIQRTLLPVLLGWFADSADPDAGLLNFRKVSDALGKTPWYLRLLRDEGAAAENLARVLSAGRLAPDLLMRAPEAVALLGDGDGDGGGLQPRGRAQLEQEILAAVGRAESGEKAVTAVRGVRRRELFRTAAGDIVRSYGTETQPAEPDQGALVDRVGAAVSDLTAATLAGTLRAVVRDGWGDRLPTRFAVIGMGRFGGHELGYGSDADVLFVHEPRDGVDEREAGQAANRVVAEMRRLLQVPSADPPLLIDADLRPEGKSGPMVRTFKSYEAYYRRWSLVWESQALLRAEVVAGDEELGRRFIELIDPLRYPAEGLGDEAVREIRRLKARMESERLPRGADPKLHTKLGPGGLSDVEWTVQMLQLQHGWVEPGLRTTRTREALAAACAADLISGENAEILDEAWVLATRVRNAVMLVRGRAGDTFPSESRELAAVGRYLGYGPGHVGELLDGYRRTARRARGVVEELFYGG
;
A
#
# COMPACT_ATOMS: atom_id res chain seq x y z
N MET A 1 48.16 -16.06 -37.53
CA MET A 1 46.95 -15.31 -37.89
C MET A 1 46.06 -16.27 -38.69
N MET A 2 45.21 -17.05 -38.00
CA MET A 2 44.31 -18.03 -38.65
C MET A 2 42.97 -17.36 -38.95
N ALA A 3 42.46 -17.57 -40.16
CA ALA A 3 41.20 -17.01 -40.64
C ALA A 3 39.99 -17.52 -39.81
N PRO A 4 38.95 -16.70 -39.57
CA PRO A 4 37.72 -17.18 -38.94
C PRO A 4 36.99 -18.12 -39.91
N GLY A 5 36.76 -19.36 -39.49
CA GLY A 5 36.07 -20.38 -40.29
C GLY A 5 34.66 -19.94 -40.71
N ARG A 6 34.31 -20.19 -41.99
CA ARG A 6 32.94 -20.08 -42.49
C ARG A 6 32.02 -20.99 -41.67
N ARG A 7 31.01 -20.43 -41.02
CA ARG A 7 29.94 -21.17 -40.30
C ARG A 7 29.16 -22.07 -41.29
N SER A 8 28.81 -23.30 -40.90
CA SER A 8 28.11 -24.29 -41.75
C SER A 8 26.68 -23.82 -42.10
N SER A 9 26.11 -24.31 -43.21
CA SER A 9 24.69 -24.04 -43.58
C SER A 9 23.71 -24.54 -42.52
N THR A 10 24.06 -25.65 -41.83
CA THR A 10 23.28 -26.26 -40.76
C THR A 10 23.24 -25.38 -39.52
N PHE A 11 24.36 -24.77 -39.12
CA PHE A 11 24.41 -23.82 -38.01
C PHE A 11 23.43 -22.64 -38.20
N THR A 12 23.40 -22.05 -39.41
CA THR A 12 22.46 -20.96 -39.72
C THR A 12 21.00 -21.44 -39.74
N ARG A 13 20.74 -22.67 -40.20
CA ARG A 13 19.40 -23.28 -40.18
C ARG A 13 18.90 -23.44 -38.74
N LEU A 14 19.70 -24.02 -37.84
CA LEU A 14 19.36 -24.21 -36.43
C LEU A 14 19.09 -22.88 -35.72
N LEU A 15 19.92 -21.85 -35.95
CA LEU A 15 19.68 -20.53 -35.38
C LEU A 15 18.33 -19.94 -35.83
N ARG A 16 17.93 -20.13 -37.10
CA ARG A 16 16.61 -19.68 -37.60
C ARG A 16 15.44 -20.43 -36.96
N HIS A 17 15.62 -21.69 -36.57
CA HIS A 17 14.63 -22.46 -35.82
C HIS A 17 14.64 -22.16 -34.31
N GLY A 18 15.51 -21.25 -33.84
CA GLY A 18 15.47 -20.74 -32.47
C GLY A 18 16.30 -21.54 -31.47
N PHE A 19 17.24 -22.35 -31.93
CA PHE A 19 18.26 -22.98 -31.08
C PHE A 19 19.24 -21.92 -30.55
N THR A 20 19.55 -22.00 -29.26
CA THR A 20 20.46 -21.11 -28.54
C THR A 20 21.88 -21.66 -28.49
N ASP A 21 22.06 -22.98 -28.59
CA ASP A 21 23.35 -23.63 -28.82
C ASP A 21 23.33 -24.49 -30.10
N PRO A 22 23.40 -23.85 -31.30
CA PRO A 22 23.39 -24.58 -32.57
C PRO A 22 24.54 -25.59 -32.70
N SER A 23 25.67 -25.38 -32.00
CA SER A 23 26.82 -26.29 -32.10
C SER A 23 26.58 -27.57 -31.32
N ALA A 24 25.96 -27.49 -30.13
CA ALA A 24 25.52 -28.67 -29.40
C ALA A 24 24.38 -29.40 -30.12
N ALA A 25 23.43 -28.67 -30.68
CA ALA A 25 22.33 -29.25 -31.45
C ALA A 25 22.82 -30.02 -32.69
N GLU A 26 23.79 -29.48 -33.44
CA GLU A 26 24.41 -30.18 -34.58
C GLU A 26 25.08 -31.50 -34.15
N ARG A 27 25.82 -31.50 -33.02
CA ARG A 27 26.41 -32.73 -32.46
C ARG A 27 25.38 -33.78 -32.07
N LEU A 28 24.25 -33.37 -31.49
CA LEU A 28 23.17 -34.29 -31.10
C LEU A 28 22.46 -34.87 -32.33
N LEU A 29 22.25 -34.06 -33.38
CA LEU A 29 21.63 -34.52 -34.63
C LEU A 29 22.54 -35.49 -35.41
N ASP A 30 23.86 -35.31 -35.34
CA ASP A 30 24.84 -36.23 -35.93
C ASP A 30 25.08 -37.50 -35.09
N GLY A 31 24.47 -37.59 -33.90
CA GLY A 31 24.52 -38.79 -33.07
C GLY A 31 23.87 -40.02 -33.74
N PRO A 32 24.30 -41.24 -33.38
CA PRO A 32 23.81 -42.46 -34.02
C PRO A 32 22.29 -42.68 -33.83
N GLU A 33 21.69 -42.10 -32.79
CA GLU A 33 20.26 -42.15 -32.49
C GLU A 33 19.42 -41.37 -33.50
N LEU A 34 19.92 -40.22 -33.99
CA LEU A 34 19.17 -39.28 -34.84
C LEU A 34 19.68 -39.18 -36.28
N SER A 35 20.87 -39.72 -36.57
CA SER A 35 21.46 -39.73 -37.91
C SER A 35 20.48 -40.14 -39.04
N PRO A 36 19.56 -41.11 -38.87
CA PRO A 36 18.60 -41.46 -39.92
C PRO A 36 17.61 -40.36 -40.30
N VAL A 37 17.34 -39.41 -39.39
CA VAL A 37 16.32 -38.35 -39.53
C VAL A 37 16.89 -36.94 -39.38
N ARG A 38 18.22 -36.78 -39.31
CA ARG A 38 18.88 -35.50 -39.02
C ARG A 38 18.56 -34.38 -40.02
N ASP A 39 18.25 -34.75 -41.26
CA ASP A 39 17.93 -33.83 -42.35
C ASP A 39 16.42 -33.79 -42.65
N ASP A 40 15.59 -34.45 -41.83
CA ASP A 40 14.15 -34.41 -41.98
C ASP A 40 13.62 -32.99 -41.68
N PRO A 41 12.93 -32.35 -42.63
CA PRO A 41 12.46 -30.98 -42.47
C PRO A 41 11.33 -30.87 -41.42
N PHE A 42 10.50 -31.89 -41.28
CA PHE A 42 9.37 -31.87 -40.34
C PHE A 42 9.84 -31.96 -38.89
N LEU A 43 10.90 -32.72 -38.61
CA LEU A 43 11.52 -32.79 -37.30
C LEU A 43 12.11 -31.44 -36.89
N LEU A 44 12.88 -30.79 -37.76
CA LEU A 44 13.49 -29.48 -37.46
C LEU A 44 12.44 -28.38 -37.30
N GLU A 45 11.39 -28.38 -38.13
CA GLU A 45 10.26 -27.46 -37.98
C GLU A 45 9.55 -27.65 -36.64
N ALA A 46 9.25 -28.90 -36.27
CA ALA A 46 8.57 -29.21 -35.01
C ALA A 46 9.44 -28.89 -33.78
N LEU A 47 10.75 -29.18 -33.82
CA LEU A 47 11.68 -28.76 -32.77
C LEU A 47 11.75 -27.23 -32.64
N GLY A 48 11.82 -26.51 -33.77
CA GLY A 48 11.80 -25.04 -33.76
C GLY A 48 10.46 -24.45 -33.30
N ALA A 49 9.38 -25.23 -33.36
CA ALA A 49 8.08 -24.86 -32.84
C ALA A 49 7.94 -25.07 -31.32
N THR A 50 8.89 -25.68 -30.62
CA THR A 50 8.78 -25.85 -29.16
C THR A 50 9.16 -24.58 -28.39
N ALA A 51 8.88 -24.58 -27.08
CA ALA A 51 9.26 -23.49 -26.18
C ALA A 51 10.78 -23.32 -26.08
N ASP A 52 11.50 -24.44 -25.98
CA ASP A 52 12.96 -24.53 -25.98
C ASP A 52 13.42 -25.68 -26.90
N PRO A 53 13.90 -25.37 -28.12
CA PRO A 53 14.34 -26.37 -29.09
C PRO A 53 15.56 -27.19 -28.62
N ASP A 54 16.48 -26.57 -27.88
CA ASP A 54 17.67 -27.24 -27.34
C ASP A 54 17.26 -28.28 -26.29
N LEU A 55 16.34 -27.90 -25.39
CA LEU A 55 15.78 -28.80 -24.38
C LEU A 55 14.99 -29.96 -25.02
N ALA A 56 14.17 -29.65 -26.04
CA ALA A 56 13.38 -30.66 -26.74
C ALA A 56 14.27 -31.71 -27.43
N LEU A 57 15.32 -31.26 -28.12
CA LEU A 57 16.27 -32.14 -28.80
C LEU A 57 17.03 -33.01 -27.80
N HIS A 58 17.52 -32.42 -26.71
CA HIS A 58 18.20 -33.17 -25.65
C HIS A 58 17.27 -34.24 -25.05
N GLY A 59 16.04 -33.86 -24.71
CA GLY A 59 15.04 -34.78 -24.16
C GLY A 59 14.72 -35.94 -25.13
N LEU A 60 14.63 -35.65 -26.43
CA LEU A 60 14.39 -36.66 -27.45
C LEU A 60 15.55 -37.66 -27.55
N VAL A 61 16.80 -37.19 -27.56
CA VAL A 61 17.98 -38.07 -27.59
C VAL A 61 17.98 -38.99 -26.37
N ARG A 62 17.77 -38.46 -25.17
CA ARG A 62 17.72 -39.27 -23.95
C ARG A 62 16.62 -40.33 -23.98
N LEU A 63 15.45 -40.01 -24.54
CA LEU A 63 14.37 -40.98 -24.72
C LEU A 63 14.76 -42.08 -25.72
N LEU A 64 15.45 -41.74 -26.81
CA LEU A 64 15.92 -42.70 -27.82
C LEU A 64 17.03 -43.62 -27.29
N GLU A 65 17.93 -43.08 -26.47
CA GLU A 65 18.98 -43.84 -25.76
C GLU A 65 18.37 -44.83 -24.76
N ALA A 66 17.30 -44.43 -24.08
CA ALA A 66 16.60 -45.25 -23.08
C ALA A 66 15.73 -46.38 -23.66
N GLN A 67 15.48 -46.39 -24.98
CA GLN A 67 14.67 -47.45 -25.59
C GLN A 67 15.33 -48.83 -25.41
N PRO A 68 14.54 -49.90 -25.15
CA PRO A 68 15.06 -51.22 -24.78
C PRO A 68 15.85 -51.93 -25.90
N GLY A 69 15.79 -51.43 -27.14
CA GLY A 69 16.59 -51.93 -28.25
C GLY A 69 16.36 -51.19 -29.57
N PRO A 70 17.08 -51.57 -30.64
CA PRO A 70 17.02 -50.89 -31.94
C PRO A 70 15.63 -50.85 -32.59
N THR A 71 14.82 -51.90 -32.40
CA THR A 71 13.46 -51.98 -32.94
C THR A 71 12.53 -50.94 -32.30
N ALA A 72 12.50 -50.84 -30.97
CA ALA A 72 11.70 -49.86 -30.26
C ALA A 72 12.16 -48.42 -30.55
N ARG A 73 13.47 -48.20 -30.71
CA ARG A 73 14.03 -46.92 -31.15
C ARG A 73 13.52 -46.52 -32.54
N ARG A 74 13.52 -47.47 -33.49
CA ARG A 74 13.02 -47.24 -34.84
C ARG A 74 11.52 -46.98 -34.85
N GLU A 75 10.74 -47.74 -34.08
CA GLU A 75 9.30 -47.55 -33.93
C GLU A 75 8.96 -46.14 -33.43
N LEU A 76 9.65 -45.65 -32.39
CA LEU A 76 9.48 -44.28 -31.91
C LEU A 76 9.84 -43.25 -32.99
N LEU A 77 10.96 -43.40 -33.68
CA LEU A 77 11.37 -42.47 -34.74
C LEU A 77 10.39 -42.46 -35.91
N ASP A 78 10.02 -43.62 -36.43
CA ASP A 78 9.09 -43.75 -37.56
C ASP A 78 7.74 -43.13 -37.19
N THR A 79 7.26 -43.36 -35.96
CA THR A 79 6.00 -42.78 -35.47
C THR A 79 6.12 -41.27 -35.28
N LEU A 80 7.23 -40.76 -34.74
CA LEU A 80 7.49 -39.33 -34.59
C LEU A 80 7.47 -38.61 -35.95
N ILE A 81 8.05 -39.21 -37.00
CA ILE A 81 8.07 -38.63 -38.33
C ILE A 81 6.70 -38.75 -39.02
N ALA A 82 6.05 -39.90 -38.94
CA ALA A 82 4.80 -40.15 -39.65
C ALA A 82 3.57 -39.47 -38.99
N ALA A 83 3.51 -39.39 -37.66
CA ALA A 83 2.33 -38.93 -36.92
C ALA A 83 2.53 -37.51 -36.35
N LYS A 84 2.05 -36.49 -37.08
CA LYS A 84 2.10 -35.08 -36.63
C LYS A 84 1.53 -34.85 -35.22
N PRO A 85 0.36 -35.41 -34.83
CA PRO A 85 -0.18 -35.19 -33.48
C PRO A 85 0.75 -35.69 -32.36
N LEU A 86 1.37 -36.86 -32.54
CA LEU A 86 2.36 -37.37 -31.59
C LEU A 86 3.60 -36.48 -31.57
N ARG A 87 4.11 -36.11 -32.76
CA ARG A 87 5.32 -35.27 -32.89
C ARG A 87 5.18 -33.96 -32.13
N ASP A 88 4.08 -33.24 -32.35
CA ASP A 88 3.86 -31.94 -31.72
C ASP A 88 3.71 -32.09 -30.20
N ARG A 89 2.96 -33.11 -29.74
CA ARG A 89 2.77 -33.39 -28.31
C ARG A 89 4.06 -33.76 -27.60
N LEU A 90 4.79 -34.73 -28.14
CA LEU A 90 6.02 -35.23 -27.54
C LEU A 90 7.08 -34.13 -27.50
N LEU A 91 7.35 -33.48 -28.64
CA LEU A 91 8.36 -32.42 -28.70
C LEU A 91 7.92 -31.17 -27.91
N GLY A 92 6.63 -30.84 -27.91
CA GLY A 92 6.07 -29.76 -27.11
C GLY A 92 6.32 -29.94 -25.62
N VAL A 93 6.07 -31.15 -25.09
CA VAL A 93 6.39 -31.48 -23.69
C VAL A 93 7.89 -31.44 -23.44
N LEU A 94 8.70 -32.08 -24.29
CA LEU A 94 10.15 -32.14 -24.11
C LEU A 94 10.77 -30.73 -24.13
N GLY A 95 10.25 -29.80 -24.93
CA GLY A 95 10.70 -28.41 -24.96
C GLY A 95 10.14 -27.53 -23.84
N ALA A 96 9.16 -28.01 -23.06
CA ALA A 96 8.57 -27.26 -21.96
C ALA A 96 8.95 -27.80 -20.58
N SER A 97 9.27 -29.09 -20.44
CA SER A 97 9.48 -29.77 -19.17
C SER A 97 10.70 -30.71 -19.18
N ALA A 98 11.74 -30.30 -18.46
CA ALA A 98 12.88 -31.18 -18.18
C ALA A 98 12.48 -32.37 -17.28
N ALA A 99 11.54 -32.16 -16.37
CA ALA A 99 11.08 -33.21 -15.45
C ALA A 99 10.28 -34.32 -16.14
N LEU A 100 9.45 -33.98 -17.14
CA LEU A 100 8.75 -35.00 -17.94
C LEU A 100 9.68 -35.69 -18.95
N ALA A 101 10.71 -34.99 -19.46
CA ALA A 101 11.78 -35.64 -20.23
C ALA A 101 12.53 -36.68 -19.37
N ASP A 102 12.84 -36.36 -18.11
CA ASP A 102 13.44 -37.30 -17.16
C ASP A 102 12.52 -38.50 -16.88
N HIS A 103 11.21 -38.28 -16.76
CA HIS A 103 10.24 -39.36 -16.59
C HIS A 103 10.22 -40.30 -17.80
N LEU A 104 10.16 -39.74 -19.02
CA LEU A 104 10.21 -40.51 -20.27
C LEU A 104 11.53 -41.27 -20.44
N ALA A 105 12.66 -40.72 -20.01
CA ALA A 105 13.94 -41.44 -20.03
C ALA A 105 13.97 -42.63 -19.04
N ARG A 106 13.26 -42.55 -17.90
CA ARG A 106 13.15 -43.67 -16.95
C ARG A 106 12.08 -44.69 -17.34
N HIS A 107 10.99 -44.24 -17.96
CA HIS A 107 9.85 -45.03 -18.39
C HIS A 107 9.66 -44.87 -19.91
N PRO A 108 10.55 -45.44 -20.73
CA PRO A 108 10.66 -45.15 -22.16
C PRO A 108 9.49 -45.62 -23.04
N ARG A 109 8.49 -46.30 -22.48
CA ARG A 109 7.25 -46.63 -23.20
C ARG A 109 6.10 -45.68 -22.92
N ASP A 110 6.24 -44.77 -21.96
CA ASP A 110 5.15 -43.87 -21.57
C ASP A 110 4.84 -42.80 -22.64
N TRP A 111 5.70 -42.64 -23.67
CA TRP A 111 5.36 -41.84 -24.85
C TRP A 111 4.18 -42.42 -25.64
N GLU A 112 3.91 -43.73 -25.52
CA GLU A 112 2.76 -44.38 -26.15
C GLU A 112 1.43 -43.74 -25.67
N ALA A 113 1.41 -43.18 -24.45
CA ALA A 113 0.25 -42.44 -23.93
C ALA A 113 -0.08 -41.15 -24.69
N LEU A 114 0.84 -40.66 -25.54
CA LEU A 114 0.65 -39.48 -26.39
C LEU A 114 0.14 -39.82 -27.80
N VAL A 115 0.11 -41.11 -28.16
CA VAL A 115 -0.28 -41.61 -29.50
C VAL A 115 -1.77 -41.50 -29.75
N MET A 116 -2.61 -41.80 -28.75
CA MET A 116 -4.06 -41.87 -28.91
C MET A 116 -4.69 -40.47 -29.09
N TYR A 117 -5.62 -40.37 -30.03
CA TYR A 117 -6.34 -39.15 -30.40
C TYR A 117 -7.82 -39.48 -30.67
N GLU A 118 -8.64 -39.60 -29.63
CA GLU A 118 -10.09 -39.54 -29.75
C GLU A 118 -10.63 -38.18 -29.29
N PRO A 119 -11.74 -37.66 -29.87
CA PRO A 119 -12.36 -36.42 -29.38
C PRO A 119 -12.79 -36.47 -27.90
N ARG A 120 -13.05 -37.66 -27.36
CA ARG A 120 -13.32 -37.86 -25.93
C ARG A 120 -12.06 -37.79 -25.06
N ASP A 121 -10.87 -37.96 -25.65
CA ASP A 121 -9.57 -37.80 -24.98
C ASP A 121 -9.14 -36.32 -24.81
N LEU A 122 -9.93 -35.39 -25.35
CA LEU A 122 -9.64 -33.96 -25.26
C LEU A 122 -9.75 -33.43 -23.83
N HIS A 123 -10.66 -33.98 -23.01
CA HIS A 123 -10.91 -33.57 -21.62
C HIS A 123 -11.23 -34.79 -20.73
N PRO A 124 -10.21 -35.56 -20.29
CA PRO A 124 -10.43 -36.71 -19.41
C PRO A 124 -10.97 -36.28 -18.04
N GLY A 125 -11.98 -37.00 -17.54
CA GLY A 125 -12.50 -36.83 -16.20
C GLY A 125 -11.91 -37.82 -15.20
N VAL A 126 -12.48 -37.84 -14.00
CA VAL A 126 -12.04 -38.75 -12.92
C VAL A 126 -12.06 -40.23 -13.35
N GLU A 127 -13.08 -40.67 -14.09
CA GLU A 127 -13.24 -42.07 -14.52
C GLU A 127 -12.14 -42.51 -15.50
N GLU A 128 -11.75 -41.66 -16.44
CA GLU A 128 -10.61 -41.91 -17.34
C GLU A 128 -9.31 -42.06 -16.55
N PHE A 129 -9.06 -41.17 -15.60
CA PHE A 129 -7.86 -41.23 -14.79
C PHE A 129 -7.86 -42.45 -13.86
N GLU A 130 -9.01 -42.83 -13.29
CA GLU A 130 -9.13 -44.05 -12.50
C GLU A 130 -8.82 -45.30 -13.32
N ARG A 131 -9.25 -45.37 -14.59
CA ARG A 131 -8.86 -46.44 -15.50
C ARG A 131 -7.35 -46.49 -15.72
N GLY A 132 -6.70 -45.34 -15.90
CA GLY A 132 -5.25 -45.23 -16.00
C GLY A 132 -4.48 -45.64 -14.73
N LEU A 133 -5.15 -45.61 -13.57
CA LEU A 133 -4.60 -45.97 -12.26
C LEU A 133 -5.10 -47.33 -11.73
N ALA A 134 -5.88 -48.08 -12.52
CA ALA A 134 -6.59 -49.28 -12.06
C ALA A 134 -5.64 -50.39 -11.58
N ASP A 135 -4.57 -50.63 -12.33
CA ASP A 135 -3.60 -51.71 -12.08
C ASP A 135 -2.59 -51.38 -10.96
N VAL A 136 -2.71 -50.22 -10.32
CA VAL A 136 -1.83 -49.81 -9.23
C VAL A 136 -2.10 -50.62 -7.97
N THR A 137 -1.10 -51.36 -7.51
CA THR A 137 -1.12 -52.16 -6.27
C THR A 137 -0.16 -51.65 -5.18
N GLU A 138 0.71 -50.71 -5.51
CA GLU A 138 1.73 -50.19 -4.59
C GLU A 138 2.05 -48.70 -4.82
N PRO A 139 2.62 -47.98 -3.82
CA PRO A 139 2.85 -46.54 -3.92
C PRO A 139 3.79 -46.11 -5.07
N VAL A 140 4.79 -46.91 -5.43
CA VAL A 140 5.72 -46.58 -6.53
C VAL A 140 4.99 -46.63 -7.87
N ALA A 141 4.21 -47.69 -8.12
CA ALA A 141 3.38 -47.81 -9.32
C ALA A 141 2.38 -46.64 -9.46
N LEU A 142 1.82 -46.16 -8.35
CA LEU A 142 0.93 -44.98 -8.36
C LEU A 142 1.63 -43.72 -8.89
N ARG A 143 2.90 -43.50 -8.52
CA ARG A 143 3.68 -42.34 -8.97
C ARG A 143 3.98 -42.39 -10.46
N VAL A 144 4.34 -43.57 -10.98
CA VAL A 144 4.59 -43.76 -12.41
C VAL A 144 3.30 -43.51 -13.20
N ALA A 145 2.20 -44.14 -12.80
CA ALA A 145 0.91 -43.98 -13.47
C ALA A 145 0.38 -42.53 -13.39
N TYR A 146 0.54 -41.85 -12.24
CA TYR A 146 0.23 -40.42 -12.11
C TYR A 146 1.04 -39.57 -13.10
N ARG A 147 2.35 -39.79 -13.21
CA ARG A 147 3.21 -39.04 -14.14
C ARG A 147 2.86 -39.27 -15.60
N ARG A 148 2.45 -40.50 -15.95
CA ARG A 148 1.94 -40.83 -17.29
C ARG A 148 0.66 -40.06 -17.61
N CYS A 149 -0.28 -39.97 -16.67
CA CYS A 149 -1.48 -39.14 -16.86
C CYS A 149 -1.14 -37.65 -16.95
N LEU A 150 -0.21 -37.18 -16.09
CA LEU A 150 0.27 -35.79 -16.09
C LEU A 150 0.95 -35.42 -17.41
N LEU A 151 1.68 -36.36 -18.02
CA LEU A 151 2.30 -36.21 -19.34
C LEU A 151 1.26 -35.90 -20.41
N SER A 152 0.13 -36.60 -20.43
CA SER A 152 -0.95 -36.35 -21.39
C SER A 152 -1.64 -34.99 -21.18
N ILE A 153 -1.82 -34.56 -19.92
CA ILE A 153 -2.33 -33.22 -19.59
C ILE A 153 -1.35 -32.15 -20.10
N ALA A 154 -0.07 -32.30 -19.76
CA ALA A 154 0.99 -31.38 -20.17
C ALA A 154 1.08 -31.24 -21.69
N ALA A 155 0.96 -32.35 -22.43
CA ALA A 155 0.98 -32.35 -23.88
C ALA A 155 -0.17 -31.53 -24.49
N ARG A 156 -1.40 -31.66 -23.98
CA ARG A 156 -2.53 -30.87 -24.45
C ARG A 156 -2.34 -29.38 -24.15
N ASP A 157 -1.92 -29.09 -22.93
CA ASP A 157 -1.75 -27.71 -22.44
C ASP A 157 -0.67 -26.97 -23.24
N VAL A 158 0.53 -27.53 -23.39
CA VAL A 158 1.63 -26.86 -24.12
C VAL A 158 1.40 -26.77 -25.63
N CYS A 159 0.57 -27.65 -26.19
CA CYS A 159 0.18 -27.58 -27.61
C CYS A 159 -1.03 -26.69 -27.86
N GLY A 160 -1.65 -26.11 -26.83
CA GLY A 160 -2.80 -25.23 -26.94
C GLY A 160 -4.09 -25.94 -27.39
N THR A 161 -4.22 -27.24 -27.14
CA THR A 161 -5.43 -28.01 -27.47
C THR A 161 -6.47 -28.03 -26.33
N THR A 162 -6.18 -27.38 -25.22
CA THR A 162 -7.05 -27.22 -24.04
C THR A 162 -6.85 -25.83 -23.47
N HIS A 163 -7.86 -25.25 -22.81
CA HIS A 163 -7.68 -23.98 -22.12
C HIS A 163 -7.14 -24.21 -20.71
N VAL A 164 -6.59 -23.16 -20.10
CA VAL A 164 -5.99 -23.25 -18.75
C VAL A 164 -7.00 -23.66 -17.68
N ALA A 165 -8.27 -23.26 -17.82
CA ALA A 165 -9.34 -23.67 -16.90
C ALA A 165 -9.60 -25.18 -16.98
N ASP A 166 -9.68 -25.72 -18.19
CA ASP A 166 -9.87 -27.15 -18.42
C ASP A 166 -8.66 -27.96 -17.93
N THR A 167 -7.44 -27.46 -18.20
CA THR A 167 -6.20 -28.05 -17.67
C THR A 167 -6.23 -28.12 -16.14
N ALA A 168 -6.67 -27.05 -15.48
CA ALA A 168 -6.74 -26.99 -14.03
C ALA A 168 -7.79 -27.95 -13.44
N ALA A 169 -8.92 -28.14 -14.15
CA ALA A 169 -9.93 -29.13 -13.81
C ALA A 169 -9.40 -30.56 -14.00
N GLU A 170 -8.76 -30.86 -15.13
CA GLU A 170 -8.12 -32.16 -15.41
C GLU A 170 -7.06 -32.52 -14.35
N LEU A 171 -6.26 -31.54 -13.92
CA LEU A 171 -5.29 -31.73 -12.83
C LEU A 171 -5.97 -32.05 -11.49
N ALA A 172 -7.09 -31.38 -11.18
CA ALA A 172 -7.87 -31.64 -9.98
C ALA A 172 -8.59 -33.01 -10.03
N ASP A 173 -9.02 -33.44 -11.20
CA ASP A 173 -9.64 -34.75 -11.41
C ASP A 173 -8.60 -35.88 -11.36
N LEU A 174 -7.40 -35.67 -11.90
CA LEU A 174 -6.27 -36.58 -11.69
C LEU A 174 -5.88 -36.67 -10.21
N ALA A 175 -5.88 -35.55 -9.48
CA ALA A 175 -5.66 -35.55 -8.04
C ALA A 175 -6.76 -36.33 -7.30
N THR A 176 -8.02 -36.19 -7.73
CA THR A 176 -9.16 -36.95 -7.21
C THR A 176 -8.98 -38.46 -7.39
N ALA A 177 -8.67 -38.90 -8.62
CA ALA A 177 -8.40 -40.30 -8.93
C ALA A 177 -7.19 -40.84 -8.12
N THR A 178 -6.16 -40.01 -7.94
CA THR A 178 -4.97 -40.36 -7.16
C THR A 178 -5.29 -40.53 -5.67
N LEU A 179 -6.10 -39.64 -5.08
CA LEU A 179 -6.57 -39.77 -3.69
C LEU A 179 -7.39 -41.04 -3.49
N ARG A 180 -8.27 -41.38 -4.44
CA ARG A 180 -9.07 -42.61 -4.38
C ARG A 180 -8.19 -43.86 -4.47
N ALA A 181 -7.20 -43.87 -5.37
CA ALA A 181 -6.23 -44.96 -5.46
C ALA A 181 -5.39 -45.08 -4.18
N ALA A 182 -4.91 -43.97 -3.62
CA ALA A 182 -4.16 -43.94 -2.37
C ALA A 182 -5.00 -44.44 -1.17
N LEU A 183 -6.28 -44.06 -1.11
CA LEU A 183 -7.19 -44.53 -0.07
C LEU A 183 -7.50 -46.02 -0.23
N ARG A 184 -7.63 -46.51 -1.47
CA ARG A 184 -7.76 -47.95 -1.76
C ARG A 184 -6.54 -48.72 -1.23
N LEU A 185 -5.32 -48.27 -1.52
CA LEU A 185 -4.10 -48.87 -0.97
C LEU A 185 -4.09 -48.86 0.57
N ALA A 186 -4.50 -47.75 1.19
CA ALA A 186 -4.59 -47.66 2.64
C ALA A 186 -5.60 -48.64 3.24
N ARG A 187 -6.76 -48.81 2.60
CA ARG A 187 -7.80 -49.78 3.01
C ARG A 187 -7.36 -51.22 2.82
N THR A 188 -6.70 -51.55 1.71
CA THR A 188 -6.16 -52.89 1.45
C THR A 188 -5.11 -53.28 2.50
N ALA A 189 -4.30 -52.33 2.94
CA ALA A 189 -3.29 -52.57 3.97
C ALA A 189 -3.87 -52.69 5.40
N ALA A 190 -5.09 -52.18 5.64
CA ALA A 190 -5.74 -52.18 6.95
C ALA A 190 -7.26 -52.45 6.85
N PRO A 191 -7.66 -53.66 6.42
CA PRO A 191 -9.06 -53.99 6.16
C PRO A 191 -9.94 -53.93 7.42
N ASP A 192 -9.40 -54.33 8.58
CA ASP A 192 -10.12 -54.28 9.86
C ASP A 192 -10.42 -52.83 10.29
N ASP A 193 -9.46 -51.92 10.12
CA ASP A 193 -9.67 -50.49 10.37
C ASP A 193 -10.70 -49.92 9.35
N ALA A 194 -10.64 -50.35 8.08
CA ALA A 194 -11.59 -49.94 7.06
C ALA A 194 -13.04 -50.36 7.33
N ALA A 195 -13.26 -51.52 7.97
CA ALA A 195 -14.59 -52.01 8.32
C ALA A 195 -15.24 -51.24 9.48
N LEU A 196 -14.47 -50.52 10.30
CA LEU A 196 -14.97 -49.84 11.50
C LEU A 196 -15.52 -48.43 11.24
N CYS A 197 -15.23 -47.81 10.10
CA CYS A 197 -15.58 -46.41 9.85
C CYS A 197 -15.98 -46.10 8.41
N ARG A 198 -16.88 -45.13 8.27
CA ARG A 198 -17.14 -44.41 7.02
C ARG A 198 -16.24 -43.18 7.02
N LEU A 199 -15.24 -43.11 6.14
CA LEU A 199 -14.33 -41.97 6.01
C LEU A 199 -14.59 -41.26 4.68
N ALA A 200 -14.80 -39.94 4.71
CA ALA A 200 -14.88 -39.09 3.53
C ALA A 200 -13.75 -38.05 3.50
N VAL A 201 -13.29 -37.76 2.29
CA VAL A 201 -12.23 -36.78 2.01
C VAL A 201 -12.85 -35.62 1.23
N ILE A 202 -12.78 -34.43 1.81
CA ILE A 202 -13.30 -33.19 1.23
C ILE A 202 -12.12 -32.41 0.69
N ALA A 203 -12.01 -32.27 -0.63
CA ALA A 203 -11.04 -31.37 -1.24
C ALA A 203 -11.43 -29.92 -0.95
N MET A 204 -10.41 -29.11 -0.70
CA MET A 204 -10.50 -27.70 -0.39
C MET A 204 -9.66 -26.90 -1.39
N GLY A 205 -9.69 -25.56 -1.28
CA GLY A 205 -8.81 -24.68 -2.03
C GLY A 205 -8.88 -24.92 -3.54
N LYS A 206 -7.72 -24.99 -4.19
CA LYS A 206 -7.63 -25.16 -5.66
C LYS A 206 -8.16 -26.52 -6.14
N CYS A 207 -7.94 -27.61 -5.39
CA CYS A 207 -8.42 -28.93 -5.77
C CYS A 207 -9.95 -29.02 -5.70
N GLY A 208 -10.51 -28.44 -4.64
CA GLY A 208 -11.96 -28.39 -4.44
C GLY A 208 -12.69 -27.54 -5.48
N GLY A 209 -12.10 -26.41 -5.90
CA GLY A 209 -12.65 -25.53 -6.92
C GLY A 209 -12.22 -25.81 -8.37
N HIS A 210 -11.66 -26.99 -8.67
CA HIS A 210 -11.20 -27.36 -10.02
C HIS A 210 -10.19 -26.38 -10.66
N GLU A 211 -9.29 -25.86 -9.84
CA GLU A 211 -8.32 -24.81 -10.19
C GLU A 211 -6.88 -25.20 -9.85
N LEU A 212 -6.57 -26.49 -9.93
CA LEU A 212 -5.24 -26.99 -9.59
C LEU A 212 -4.19 -26.52 -10.60
N ASN A 213 -2.96 -26.30 -10.14
CA ASN A 213 -1.79 -26.12 -11.01
C ASN A 213 -0.84 -27.32 -10.88
N TYR A 214 0.11 -27.47 -11.81
CA TYR A 214 0.98 -28.66 -11.92
C TYR A 214 1.66 -29.08 -10.63
N VAL A 215 2.01 -28.12 -9.77
CA VAL A 215 2.69 -28.38 -8.50
C VAL A 215 1.93 -27.65 -7.38
N SER A 216 0.79 -28.22 -7.01
CA SER A 216 -0.05 -27.79 -5.89
C SER A 216 0.02 -28.78 -4.74
N ASP A 217 0.04 -28.26 -3.52
CA ASP A 217 -0.45 -29.02 -2.38
C ASP A 217 -1.95 -29.29 -2.60
N VAL A 218 -2.42 -30.48 -2.20
CA VAL A 218 -3.85 -30.80 -2.27
C VAL A 218 -4.44 -30.64 -0.89
N ASP A 219 -5.14 -29.53 -0.70
CA ASP A 219 -5.81 -29.20 0.55
C ASP A 219 -7.03 -30.12 0.76
N VAL A 220 -7.14 -30.75 1.93
CA VAL A 220 -8.25 -31.64 2.29
C VAL A 220 -8.75 -31.46 3.72
N ILE A 221 -9.99 -31.86 3.97
CA ILE A 221 -10.56 -32.09 5.29
C ILE A 221 -11.06 -33.54 5.35
N PHE A 222 -10.84 -34.20 6.49
CA PHE A 222 -11.32 -35.57 6.72
C PHE A 222 -12.51 -35.56 7.68
N VAL A 223 -13.63 -36.13 7.24
CA VAL A 223 -14.81 -36.36 8.07
C VAL A 223 -15.06 -37.86 8.16
N ALA A 224 -15.37 -38.37 9.34
CA ALA A 224 -15.65 -39.79 9.52
C ALA A 224 -16.77 -40.06 10.52
N GLU A 225 -17.54 -41.11 10.25
CA GLU A 225 -18.58 -41.63 11.12
C GLU A 225 -18.32 -43.12 11.41
N ALA A 226 -18.87 -43.63 12.51
CA ALA A 226 -18.80 -45.06 12.81
C ALA A 226 -19.55 -45.88 11.76
N ALA A 227 -19.00 -47.03 11.38
CA ALA A 227 -19.78 -48.03 10.66
C ALA A 227 -20.92 -48.55 11.56
N GLU A 228 -21.98 -49.11 10.96
CA GLU A 228 -23.11 -49.62 11.71
C GLU A 228 -22.67 -50.65 12.76
N GLY A 229 -23.01 -50.39 14.04
CA GLY A 229 -22.62 -51.25 15.17
C GLY A 229 -21.18 -51.07 15.69
N ALA A 230 -20.38 -50.16 15.11
CA ALA A 230 -19.03 -49.85 15.59
C ALA A 230 -19.02 -48.75 16.67
N ASP A 231 -18.03 -48.79 17.56
CA ASP A 231 -17.78 -47.73 18.55
C ASP A 231 -17.15 -46.49 17.89
N GLU A 232 -17.69 -45.29 18.17
CA GLU A 232 -17.25 -44.02 17.57
C GLU A 232 -15.76 -43.75 17.83
N GLY A 233 -15.27 -44.00 19.05
CA GLY A 233 -13.88 -43.79 19.40
C GLY A 233 -12.92 -44.71 18.64
N LYS A 234 -13.30 -45.98 18.45
CA LYS A 234 -12.55 -46.93 17.61
C LYS A 234 -12.61 -46.53 16.14
N ALA A 235 -13.78 -46.12 15.64
CA ALA A 235 -13.98 -45.69 14.26
C ALA A 235 -13.11 -44.46 13.92
N LEU A 236 -13.07 -43.43 14.79
CA LEU A 236 -12.24 -42.24 14.57
C LEU A 236 -10.74 -42.56 14.58
N ARG A 237 -10.28 -43.48 15.44
CA ARG A 237 -8.88 -43.95 15.42
C ARG A 237 -8.56 -44.70 14.13
N ALA A 238 -9.46 -45.58 13.68
CA ALA A 238 -9.32 -46.29 12.42
C ALA A 238 -9.27 -45.33 11.22
N ALA A 239 -10.21 -44.39 11.15
CA ALA A 239 -10.28 -43.35 10.14
C ALA A 239 -9.00 -42.47 10.12
N THR A 240 -8.47 -42.12 11.29
CA THR A 240 -7.21 -41.36 11.42
C THR A 240 -6.02 -42.13 10.85
N LYS A 241 -5.94 -43.45 11.09
CA LYS A 241 -4.88 -44.30 10.49
C LYS A 241 -5.01 -44.36 8.97
N LEU A 242 -6.22 -44.55 8.45
CA LEU A 242 -6.48 -44.61 7.00
C LEU A 242 -6.15 -43.27 6.32
N ALA A 243 -6.61 -42.15 6.88
CA ALA A 243 -6.29 -40.81 6.40
C ALA A 243 -4.78 -40.56 6.40
N SER A 244 -4.10 -40.87 7.51
CA SER A 244 -2.64 -40.72 7.62
C SER A 244 -1.89 -41.59 6.60
N HIS A 245 -2.36 -42.81 6.37
CA HIS A 245 -1.75 -43.72 5.39
C HIS A 245 -1.95 -43.20 3.96
N MET A 246 -3.18 -42.78 3.60
CA MET A 246 -3.45 -42.15 2.31
C MET A 246 -2.55 -40.92 2.07
N MET A 247 -2.40 -40.06 3.08
CA MET A 247 -1.50 -38.90 3.01
C MET A 247 -0.04 -39.29 2.75
N ARG A 248 0.45 -40.34 3.43
CA ARG A 248 1.80 -40.86 3.22
C ARG A 248 1.99 -41.41 1.81
N VAL A 249 1.02 -42.18 1.29
CA VAL A 249 1.10 -42.76 -0.06
C VAL A 249 1.36 -41.68 -1.12
N CYS A 250 0.72 -40.52 -1.03
CA CYS A 250 0.93 -39.40 -1.95
C CYS A 250 2.23 -38.61 -1.68
N SER A 251 2.57 -38.39 -0.42
CA SER A 251 3.59 -37.42 0.01
C SER A 251 5.00 -38.00 0.15
N GLU A 252 5.13 -39.31 0.34
CA GLU A 252 6.43 -39.97 0.57
C GLU A 252 7.37 -39.82 -0.64
N THR A 253 8.67 -39.67 -0.39
CA THR A 253 9.68 -39.62 -1.46
C THR A 253 10.21 -41.02 -1.72
N THR A 254 10.00 -41.52 -2.93
CA THR A 254 10.48 -42.83 -3.39
C THR A 254 11.59 -42.67 -4.43
N VAL A 255 12.04 -43.77 -5.03
CA VAL A 255 12.91 -43.74 -6.23
C VAL A 255 12.27 -42.98 -7.40
N GLU A 256 10.93 -42.92 -7.44
CA GLU A 256 10.16 -42.12 -8.38
C GLU A 256 9.81 -40.73 -7.83
N GLY A 257 10.45 -40.26 -6.77
CA GLY A 257 10.12 -38.99 -6.10
C GLY A 257 8.77 -39.04 -5.37
N SER A 258 8.15 -37.87 -5.17
CA SER A 258 6.81 -37.70 -4.58
C SER A 258 5.77 -37.33 -5.65
N ILE A 259 4.48 -37.52 -5.35
CA ILE A 259 3.39 -37.00 -6.19
C ILE A 259 3.19 -35.52 -5.85
N TRP A 260 2.60 -35.25 -4.70
CA TRP A 260 2.45 -33.92 -4.08
C TRP A 260 2.05 -34.13 -2.61
N PRO A 261 2.29 -33.14 -1.72
CA PRO A 261 1.85 -33.21 -0.34
C PRO A 261 0.32 -33.06 -0.23
N VAL A 262 -0.31 -33.89 0.60
CA VAL A 262 -1.69 -33.70 1.04
C VAL A 262 -1.68 -32.76 2.26
N ASP A 263 -2.33 -31.61 2.17
CA ASP A 263 -2.38 -30.64 3.27
C ASP A 263 -3.76 -30.68 3.97
N ALA A 264 -3.78 -30.99 5.28
CA ALA A 264 -4.99 -30.98 6.10
C ALA A 264 -5.13 -29.75 7.02
N ASN A 265 -4.38 -28.68 6.77
CA ASN A 265 -4.28 -27.52 7.68
C ASN A 265 -5.49 -26.57 7.64
N LEU A 266 -6.40 -26.74 6.67
CA LEU A 266 -7.68 -26.02 6.63
C LEU A 266 -8.75 -26.65 7.55
N ARG A 267 -8.45 -27.75 8.23
CA ARG A 267 -9.35 -28.36 9.24
C ARG A 267 -9.47 -27.48 10.49
N PRO A 268 -10.53 -27.64 11.30
CA PRO A 268 -10.67 -26.96 12.59
C PRO A 268 -9.40 -26.99 13.44
N GLU A 269 -8.97 -25.81 13.93
CA GLU A 269 -7.73 -25.59 14.72
C GLU A 269 -6.42 -25.86 13.95
N GLY A 270 -6.49 -26.07 12.64
CA GLY A 270 -5.34 -26.31 11.77
C GLY A 270 -4.46 -27.45 12.26
N ARG A 271 -3.14 -27.24 12.27
CA ARG A 271 -2.14 -28.25 12.71
C ARG A 271 -2.36 -28.75 14.14
N ASN A 272 -2.96 -27.92 15.00
CA ASN A 272 -3.18 -28.24 16.41
C ASN A 272 -4.46 -29.05 16.65
N GLY A 273 -5.34 -29.17 15.64
CA GLY A 273 -6.57 -29.94 15.73
C GLY A 273 -6.41 -31.42 15.36
N PRO A 274 -7.39 -32.27 15.74
CA PRO A 274 -7.48 -33.66 15.29
C PRO A 274 -7.46 -33.75 13.76
N LEU A 275 -6.78 -34.75 13.20
CA LEU A 275 -6.72 -34.96 11.75
C LEU A 275 -8.10 -35.29 11.16
N VAL A 276 -8.87 -36.12 11.87
CA VAL A 276 -10.20 -36.58 11.48
C VAL A 276 -11.18 -36.26 12.61
N ARG A 277 -12.37 -35.77 12.24
CA ARG A 277 -13.47 -35.47 13.17
C ARG A 277 -14.79 -36.00 12.61
N THR A 278 -15.78 -36.20 13.48
CA THR A 278 -17.16 -36.45 13.06
C THR A 278 -17.77 -35.22 12.39
N LEU A 279 -18.87 -35.40 11.67
CA LEU A 279 -19.60 -34.27 11.08
C LEU A 279 -20.13 -33.34 12.18
N SER A 280 -20.70 -33.91 13.24
CA SER A 280 -21.20 -33.15 14.39
C SER A 280 -20.11 -32.31 15.07
N SER A 281 -18.90 -32.85 15.19
CA SER A 281 -17.75 -32.14 15.76
C SER A 281 -17.29 -30.96 14.89
N HIS A 282 -17.31 -31.09 13.56
CA HIS A 282 -17.02 -29.98 12.65
C HIS A 282 -18.05 -28.85 12.78
N LEU A 283 -19.35 -29.20 12.78
CA LEU A 283 -20.42 -28.20 12.88
C LEU A 283 -20.37 -27.43 14.20
N ALA A 284 -20.15 -28.13 15.31
CA ALA A 284 -19.96 -27.50 16.61
C ALA A 284 -18.80 -26.50 16.61
N TYR A 285 -17.73 -26.80 15.86
CA TYR A 285 -16.59 -25.90 15.74
C TYR A 285 -16.93 -24.64 14.93
N TYR A 286 -17.48 -24.81 13.73
CA TYR A 286 -17.77 -23.69 12.84
C TYR A 286 -18.79 -22.72 13.42
N GLN A 287 -19.74 -23.21 14.21
CA GLN A 287 -20.74 -22.37 14.88
C GLN A 287 -20.17 -21.51 16.01
N ARG A 288 -19.11 -21.96 16.70
CA ARG A 288 -18.63 -21.31 17.94
C ARG A 288 -17.32 -20.56 17.80
N TRP A 289 -16.36 -21.10 17.04
CA TRP A 289 -14.98 -20.62 17.09
C TRP A 289 -14.40 -20.20 15.74
N ALA A 290 -15.03 -20.59 14.62
CA ALA A 290 -14.46 -20.33 13.31
C ALA A 290 -14.31 -18.84 13.00
N LYS A 291 -13.23 -18.52 12.29
CA LYS A 291 -12.88 -17.21 11.75
C LYS A 291 -13.45 -17.03 10.35
N THR A 292 -13.62 -15.78 9.96
CA THR A 292 -14.17 -15.38 8.66
C THR A 292 -13.49 -16.05 7.46
N TRP A 293 -12.16 -16.16 7.48
CA TRP A 293 -11.39 -16.75 6.38
C TRP A 293 -11.66 -18.25 6.19
N GLU A 294 -12.09 -18.96 7.23
CA GLU A 294 -12.40 -20.40 7.14
C GLU A 294 -13.64 -20.63 6.27
N PHE A 295 -14.65 -19.76 6.37
CA PHE A 295 -15.82 -19.80 5.49
C PHE A 295 -15.48 -19.47 4.05
N GLN A 296 -14.53 -18.57 3.82
CA GLN A 296 -14.00 -18.30 2.48
C GLN A 296 -13.31 -19.53 1.89
N ALA A 297 -12.59 -20.31 2.70
CA ALA A 297 -11.98 -21.57 2.25
C ALA A 297 -13.05 -22.63 1.93
N LEU A 298 -14.12 -22.69 2.72
CA LEU A 298 -15.25 -23.61 2.57
C LEU A 298 -16.10 -23.39 1.31
N LEU A 299 -15.98 -22.24 0.63
CA LEU A 299 -16.60 -22.01 -0.69
C LEU A 299 -16.24 -23.11 -1.71
N LYS A 300 -15.05 -23.70 -1.57
CA LYS A 300 -14.51 -24.68 -2.50
C LYS A 300 -14.58 -26.11 -1.96
N ALA A 301 -15.36 -26.37 -0.90
CA ALA A 301 -15.48 -27.71 -0.33
C ALA A 301 -16.15 -28.69 -1.32
N ARG A 302 -15.45 -29.77 -1.69
CA ARG A 302 -15.95 -30.78 -2.63
C ARG A 302 -15.58 -32.21 -2.18
N PRO A 303 -16.54 -33.16 -2.05
CA PRO A 303 -16.21 -34.55 -1.75
C PRO A 303 -15.46 -35.19 -2.91
N VAL A 304 -14.30 -35.81 -2.64
CA VAL A 304 -13.42 -36.36 -3.68
C VAL A 304 -13.09 -37.85 -3.49
N ALA A 305 -13.01 -38.35 -2.26
CA ALA A 305 -12.68 -39.75 -2.00
C ALA A 305 -13.36 -40.29 -0.73
N GLY A 306 -13.41 -41.62 -0.61
CA GLY A 306 -14.01 -42.30 0.52
C GLY A 306 -15.53 -42.44 0.39
N ASP A 307 -16.26 -42.18 1.47
CA ASP A 307 -17.72 -42.22 1.52
C ASP A 307 -18.32 -40.92 0.97
N LEU A 308 -18.77 -40.95 -0.28
CA LEU A 308 -19.27 -39.75 -0.97
C LEU A 308 -20.60 -39.24 -0.42
N GLU A 309 -21.42 -40.11 0.18
CA GLU A 309 -22.67 -39.72 0.83
C GLU A 309 -22.38 -38.90 2.08
N LEU A 310 -21.50 -39.38 2.96
CA LEU A 310 -21.05 -38.63 4.13
C LEU A 310 -20.39 -37.29 3.73
N GLY A 311 -19.65 -37.28 2.62
CA GLY A 311 -19.08 -36.04 2.10
C GLY A 311 -20.14 -35.04 1.62
N ALA A 312 -21.19 -35.51 0.96
CA ALA A 312 -22.32 -34.68 0.55
C ALA A 312 -23.05 -34.10 1.77
N ASP A 313 -23.26 -34.91 2.81
CA ASP A 313 -23.84 -34.48 4.08
C ASP A 313 -23.01 -33.38 4.74
N TYR A 314 -21.67 -33.49 4.70
CA TYR A 314 -20.77 -32.45 5.20
C TYR A 314 -20.95 -31.11 4.47
N VAL A 315 -20.95 -31.12 3.12
CA VAL A 315 -21.10 -29.90 2.33
C VAL A 315 -22.49 -29.29 2.54
N ALA A 316 -23.54 -30.11 2.56
CA ALA A 316 -24.91 -29.66 2.82
C ALA A 316 -25.04 -29.01 4.20
N ALA A 317 -24.44 -29.58 5.24
CA ALA A 317 -24.52 -29.07 6.60
C ALA A 317 -23.71 -27.77 6.82
N VAL A 318 -22.55 -27.63 6.15
CA VAL A 318 -21.69 -26.45 6.27
C VAL A 318 -22.14 -25.30 5.36
N GLY A 319 -22.82 -25.60 4.24
CA GLY A 319 -23.29 -24.61 3.27
C GLY A 319 -24.02 -23.40 3.90
N PRO A 320 -25.04 -23.57 4.75
CA PRO A 320 -25.71 -22.46 5.42
C PRO A 320 -24.78 -21.54 6.20
N LEU A 321 -23.76 -22.09 6.87
CA LEU A 321 -22.79 -21.31 7.64
C LEU A 321 -21.88 -20.47 6.74
N VAL A 322 -21.50 -20.99 5.57
CA VAL A 322 -20.70 -20.28 4.58
C VAL A 322 -21.45 -19.07 4.03
N TRP A 323 -22.71 -19.27 3.61
CA TRP A 323 -23.49 -18.21 2.98
C TRP A 323 -24.07 -17.18 3.96
N GLN A 324 -24.02 -17.46 5.27
CA GLN A 324 -24.35 -16.49 6.33
C GLN A 324 -23.10 -15.80 6.92
N ALA A 325 -21.88 -16.20 6.52
CA ALA A 325 -20.65 -15.67 7.11
C ALA A 325 -20.47 -14.16 6.95
N ALA A 326 -21.05 -13.57 5.89
CA ALA A 326 -21.01 -12.13 5.64
C ALA A 326 -21.78 -11.29 6.68
N GLU A 327 -22.67 -11.89 7.46
CA GLU A 327 -23.44 -11.19 8.52
C GLU A 327 -22.63 -10.96 9.80
N ARG A 328 -21.42 -11.53 9.89
CA ARG A 328 -20.55 -11.39 11.06
C ARG A 328 -19.99 -9.98 11.15
N GLU A 329 -19.90 -9.47 12.38
CA GLU A 329 -19.30 -8.17 12.65
C GLU A 329 -17.85 -8.13 12.13
N ASN A 330 -17.47 -7.02 11.50
CA ASN A 330 -16.14 -6.81 10.88
C ASN A 330 -15.77 -7.78 9.74
N PHE A 331 -16.69 -8.55 9.16
CA PHE A 331 -16.41 -9.52 8.08
C PHE A 331 -15.50 -8.94 6.98
N VAL A 332 -15.88 -7.82 6.36
CA VAL A 332 -15.07 -7.25 5.26
C VAL A 332 -13.75 -6.67 5.74
N ALA A 333 -13.73 -6.01 6.90
CA ALA A 333 -12.51 -5.46 7.47
C ALA A 333 -11.49 -6.57 7.78
N ASP A 334 -11.94 -7.72 8.28
CA ASP A 334 -11.10 -8.89 8.56
C ASP A 334 -10.56 -9.51 7.27
N VAL A 335 -11.41 -9.60 6.24
CA VAL A 335 -11.03 -10.11 4.92
C VAL A 335 -9.97 -9.19 4.28
N GLN A 336 -10.17 -7.87 4.29
CA GLN A 336 -9.19 -6.88 3.80
C GLN A 336 -7.89 -6.88 4.62
N LYS A 337 -7.96 -6.94 5.96
CA LYS A 337 -6.77 -7.07 6.82
C LYS A 337 -5.96 -8.31 6.48
N MET A 338 -6.63 -9.44 6.25
CA MET A 338 -5.98 -10.69 5.85
C MET A 338 -5.25 -10.51 4.51
N ARG A 339 -5.85 -9.84 3.52
CA ARG A 339 -5.18 -9.53 2.25
C ARG A 339 -3.96 -8.63 2.42
N ARG A 340 -4.07 -7.53 3.17
CA ARG A 340 -2.95 -6.62 3.45
C ARG A 340 -1.79 -7.34 4.12
N ARG A 341 -2.08 -8.13 5.16
CA ARG A 341 -1.08 -8.94 5.87
C ARG A 341 -0.38 -9.93 4.94
N VAL A 342 -1.09 -10.50 3.96
CA VAL A 342 -0.47 -11.40 2.96
C VAL A 342 0.53 -10.63 2.08
N VAL A 343 0.21 -9.40 1.65
CA VAL A 343 1.15 -8.57 0.87
C VAL A 343 2.35 -8.13 1.71
N GLU A 344 2.12 -7.66 2.94
CA GLU A 344 3.16 -7.16 3.85
C GLU A 344 4.20 -8.22 4.21
N ASN A 345 3.86 -9.51 4.13
CA ASN A 345 4.78 -10.62 4.38
C ASN A 345 5.62 -11.02 3.15
N ILE A 346 5.40 -10.42 1.98
CA ILE A 346 6.22 -10.67 0.80
C ILE A 346 7.52 -9.87 0.94
N PRO A 347 8.71 -10.48 0.78
CA PRO A 347 9.97 -9.76 0.77
C PRO A 347 9.96 -8.63 -0.28
N VAL A 348 10.41 -7.43 0.10
CA VAL A 348 10.32 -6.23 -0.76
C VAL A 348 10.93 -6.44 -2.16
N ALA A 349 12.05 -7.17 -2.24
CA ALA A 349 12.72 -7.48 -3.50
C ALA A 349 11.94 -8.44 -4.43
N GLU A 350 10.93 -9.14 -3.90
CA GLU A 350 10.16 -10.16 -4.61
C GLU A 350 8.76 -9.69 -5.01
N VAL A 351 8.25 -8.59 -4.42
CA VAL A 351 6.87 -8.11 -4.60
C VAL A 351 6.47 -7.97 -6.07
N GLU A 352 7.31 -7.32 -6.87
CA GLU A 352 7.05 -7.08 -8.30
C GLU A 352 7.12 -8.35 -9.15
N ARG A 353 7.66 -9.45 -8.60
CA ARG A 353 7.79 -10.73 -9.31
C ARG A 353 6.84 -11.82 -8.83
N GLU A 354 6.11 -11.55 -7.75
CA GLU A 354 5.26 -12.52 -7.10
C GLU A 354 3.89 -12.59 -7.80
N LEU A 355 3.74 -13.58 -8.68
CA LEU A 355 2.60 -13.73 -9.58
C LEU A 355 1.28 -14.03 -8.84
N LYS A 356 1.37 -14.69 -7.69
CA LYS A 356 0.19 -15.16 -6.96
C LYS A 356 -0.24 -14.15 -5.89
N LEU A 357 0.70 -13.74 -5.04
CA LEU A 357 0.39 -12.93 -3.86
C LEU A 357 0.66 -11.43 -4.05
N GLY A 358 1.45 -11.04 -5.05
CA GLY A 358 1.76 -9.64 -5.34
C GLY A 358 0.53 -8.82 -5.75
N PRO A 359 0.63 -7.48 -5.75
CA PRO A 359 -0.43 -6.60 -6.24
C PRO A 359 -0.79 -6.88 -7.70
N GLY A 360 -2.08 -7.05 -8.00
CA GLY A 360 -2.54 -7.42 -9.35
C GLY A 360 -2.36 -8.91 -9.67
N GLY A 361 -2.01 -9.74 -8.69
CA GLY A 361 -1.77 -11.17 -8.86
C GLY A 361 -3.04 -12.03 -8.87
N LEU A 362 -2.86 -13.36 -9.03
CA LEU A 362 -3.96 -14.34 -9.06
C LEU A 362 -4.88 -14.23 -7.84
N ARG A 363 -4.29 -13.99 -6.65
CA ARG A 363 -5.05 -13.91 -5.41
C ARG A 363 -5.98 -12.70 -5.37
N ASP A 364 -5.66 -11.59 -6.04
CA ASP A 364 -6.54 -10.41 -6.08
C ASP A 364 -7.82 -10.68 -6.87
N VAL A 365 -7.74 -11.49 -7.93
CA VAL A 365 -8.91 -11.95 -8.69
C VAL A 365 -9.75 -12.90 -7.84
N GLU A 366 -9.13 -13.97 -7.33
CA GLU A 366 -9.81 -14.98 -6.49
C GLU A 366 -10.55 -14.33 -5.31
N PHE A 367 -9.88 -13.37 -4.66
CA PHE A 367 -10.39 -12.71 -3.49
C PHE A 367 -11.55 -11.76 -3.81
N ALA A 368 -11.45 -10.96 -4.88
CA ALA A 368 -12.55 -10.08 -5.30
C ALA A 368 -13.82 -10.88 -5.62
N VAL A 369 -13.66 -11.98 -6.36
CA VAL A 369 -14.77 -12.87 -6.73
C VAL A 369 -15.37 -13.52 -5.48
N GLN A 370 -14.56 -14.15 -4.63
CA GLN A 370 -15.03 -14.85 -3.43
C GLN A 370 -15.74 -13.91 -2.45
N LEU A 371 -15.25 -12.68 -2.29
CA LEU A 371 -15.90 -11.71 -1.43
C LEU A 371 -17.30 -11.35 -1.96
N LEU A 372 -17.42 -11.07 -3.25
CA LEU A 372 -18.72 -10.79 -3.86
C LEU A 372 -19.67 -11.98 -3.75
N GLN A 373 -19.17 -13.20 -3.92
CA GLN A 373 -19.95 -14.42 -3.70
C GLN A 373 -20.45 -14.52 -2.25
N LEU A 374 -19.61 -14.25 -1.24
CA LEU A 374 -20.03 -14.32 0.16
C LEU A 374 -21.06 -13.25 0.52
N VAL A 375 -20.92 -12.03 -0.04
CA VAL A 375 -21.85 -10.93 0.21
C VAL A 375 -23.20 -11.16 -0.46
N HIS A 376 -23.21 -11.62 -1.71
CA HIS A 376 -24.43 -11.70 -2.53
C HIS A 376 -25.03 -13.12 -2.61
N GLY A 377 -24.22 -14.16 -2.41
CA GLY A 377 -24.60 -15.56 -2.49
C GLY A 377 -25.63 -16.00 -1.44
N ARG A 378 -25.81 -15.21 -0.37
CA ARG A 378 -26.89 -15.38 0.61
C ARG A 378 -28.28 -15.26 -0.03
N THR A 379 -28.45 -14.28 -0.91
CA THR A 379 -29.72 -13.97 -1.58
C THR A 379 -29.80 -14.51 -2.99
N ASP A 380 -28.66 -14.77 -3.63
CA ASP A 380 -28.59 -15.29 -5.00
C ASP A 380 -27.79 -16.60 -5.04
N ALA A 381 -28.50 -17.72 -5.14
CA ALA A 381 -27.87 -19.04 -5.17
C ALA A 381 -27.08 -19.31 -6.46
N SER A 382 -27.30 -18.56 -7.54
CA SER A 382 -26.56 -18.73 -8.80
C SER A 382 -25.08 -18.36 -8.67
N LEU A 383 -24.74 -17.55 -7.66
CA LEU A 383 -23.36 -17.14 -7.37
C LEU A 383 -22.57 -18.20 -6.59
N ARG A 384 -23.19 -19.31 -6.19
CA ARG A 384 -22.60 -20.32 -5.29
C ARG A 384 -21.71 -21.34 -6.01
N SER A 385 -20.83 -20.88 -6.90
CA SER A 385 -19.85 -21.72 -7.58
C SER A 385 -18.55 -21.86 -6.79
N GLY A 386 -17.94 -23.06 -6.84
CA GLY A 386 -16.59 -23.28 -6.32
C GLY A 386 -15.48 -22.78 -7.27
N THR A 387 -15.80 -22.58 -8.55
CA THR A 387 -14.87 -22.13 -9.59
C THR A 387 -14.89 -20.61 -9.70
N THR A 388 -13.72 -19.97 -9.69
CA THR A 388 -13.57 -18.51 -9.73
C THR A 388 -14.10 -17.93 -11.04
N LEU A 389 -13.83 -18.56 -12.18
CA LEU A 389 -14.29 -18.05 -13.48
C LEU A 389 -15.80 -18.22 -13.67
N ASP A 390 -16.38 -19.35 -13.27
CA ASP A 390 -17.83 -19.53 -13.31
C ASP A 390 -18.55 -18.55 -12.38
N ALA A 391 -17.99 -18.32 -11.19
CA ALA A 391 -18.49 -17.32 -10.26
C ALA A 391 -18.40 -15.90 -10.84
N LEU A 392 -17.29 -15.54 -11.49
CA LEU A 392 -17.13 -14.26 -12.17
C LEU A 392 -18.15 -14.09 -13.30
N GLN A 393 -18.40 -15.14 -14.08
CA GLN A 393 -19.41 -15.14 -15.12
C GLN A 393 -20.83 -14.98 -14.55
N ALA A 394 -21.15 -15.68 -13.46
CA ALA A 394 -22.43 -15.55 -12.77
C ALA A 394 -22.61 -14.14 -12.18
N LEU A 395 -21.56 -13.58 -11.57
CA LEU A 395 -21.54 -12.20 -11.09
C LEU A 395 -21.79 -11.19 -12.21
N ALA A 396 -21.21 -11.41 -13.39
CA ALA A 396 -21.43 -10.57 -14.57
C ALA A 396 -22.86 -10.71 -15.14
N ALA A 397 -23.39 -11.93 -15.17
CA ALA A 397 -24.75 -12.22 -15.62
C ALA A 397 -25.81 -11.60 -14.71
N GLY A 398 -25.60 -11.65 -13.39
CA GLY A 398 -26.44 -11.02 -12.37
C GLY A 398 -26.26 -9.51 -12.24
N GLY A 399 -25.31 -8.90 -12.97
CA GLY A 399 -25.04 -7.46 -12.94
C GLY A 399 -24.26 -6.96 -11.72
N TYR A 400 -23.68 -7.86 -10.92
CA TYR A 400 -22.82 -7.54 -9.79
C TYR A 400 -21.44 -7.01 -10.22
N VAL A 401 -20.99 -7.41 -11.41
CA VAL A 401 -19.76 -6.94 -12.07
C VAL A 401 -20.09 -6.50 -13.50
N GLY A 402 -19.54 -5.38 -13.95
CA GLY A 402 -19.74 -4.91 -15.32
C GLY A 402 -19.20 -5.92 -16.34
N ARG A 403 -19.95 -6.20 -17.41
CA ARG A 403 -19.58 -7.23 -18.42
C ARG A 403 -18.18 -7.05 -18.99
N VAL A 404 -17.79 -5.82 -19.30
CA VAL A 404 -16.45 -5.49 -19.82
C VAL A 404 -15.36 -5.75 -18.75
N ASP A 405 -15.65 -5.43 -17.50
CA ASP A 405 -14.72 -5.64 -16.38
C ASP A 405 -14.54 -7.14 -16.10
N ALA A 406 -15.62 -7.93 -16.20
CA ALA A 406 -15.58 -9.38 -16.05
C ALA A 406 -14.76 -10.06 -17.15
N VAL A 407 -14.92 -9.66 -18.42
CA VAL A 407 -14.10 -10.18 -19.53
C VAL A 407 -12.62 -9.87 -19.31
N GLN A 408 -12.30 -8.63 -18.90
CA GLN A 408 -10.91 -8.24 -18.64
C GLN A 408 -10.28 -9.01 -17.45
N LEU A 409 -11.06 -9.30 -16.41
CA LEU A 409 -10.60 -10.12 -15.28
C LEU A 409 -10.43 -11.60 -15.67
N ASP A 410 -11.34 -12.15 -16.47
CA ASP A 410 -11.23 -13.51 -17.00
C ASP A 410 -9.95 -13.66 -17.82
N ASP A 411 -9.73 -12.76 -18.79
CA ASP A 411 -8.53 -12.74 -19.63
C ASP A 411 -7.24 -12.67 -18.78
N ALA A 412 -7.23 -11.78 -17.78
CA ALA A 412 -6.08 -11.63 -16.89
C ALA A 412 -5.84 -12.87 -16.02
N TYR A 413 -6.88 -13.44 -15.43
CA TYR A 413 -6.75 -14.65 -14.63
C TYR A 413 -6.23 -15.83 -15.47
N ARG A 414 -6.76 -16.00 -16.69
CA ARG A 414 -6.29 -17.05 -17.61
C ARG A 414 -4.82 -16.87 -17.98
N PHE A 415 -4.40 -15.65 -18.30
CA PHE A 415 -3.00 -15.37 -18.61
C PHE A 415 -2.08 -15.66 -17.41
N LEU A 416 -2.40 -15.10 -16.24
CA LEU A 416 -1.58 -15.27 -15.03
C LEU A 416 -1.52 -16.75 -14.60
N ARG A 417 -2.62 -17.50 -14.70
CA ARG A 417 -2.64 -18.93 -14.38
C ARG A 417 -1.83 -19.74 -15.38
N SER A 418 -1.91 -19.40 -16.68
CA SER A 418 -1.11 -20.05 -17.72
C SER A 418 0.38 -19.82 -17.46
N LEU A 419 0.78 -18.60 -17.12
CA LEU A 419 2.16 -18.29 -16.77
C LEU A 419 2.62 -19.08 -15.53
N GLU A 420 1.81 -19.16 -14.48
CA GLU A 420 2.10 -19.97 -13.29
C GLU A 420 2.32 -21.44 -13.66
N HIS A 421 1.44 -22.00 -14.49
CA HIS A 421 1.54 -23.37 -14.98
C HIS A 421 2.87 -23.61 -15.72
N ARG A 422 3.26 -22.70 -16.62
CA ARG A 422 4.51 -22.81 -17.40
C ARG A 422 5.76 -22.70 -16.53
N ILE A 423 5.73 -21.85 -15.51
CA ILE A 423 6.85 -21.72 -14.55
C ILE A 423 7.04 -23.04 -13.79
N GLN A 424 5.95 -23.63 -13.28
CA GLN A 424 6.02 -24.86 -12.49
C GLN A 424 6.38 -26.10 -13.33
N LEU A 425 5.83 -26.19 -14.55
CA LEU A 425 5.96 -27.35 -15.43
C LEU A 425 7.41 -27.67 -15.83
N TYR A 426 8.28 -26.65 -15.92
CA TYR A 426 9.67 -26.82 -16.37
C TYR A 426 10.45 -27.87 -15.58
N ARG A 427 10.36 -27.82 -14.25
CA ARG A 427 11.05 -28.76 -13.35
C ARG A 427 10.12 -29.48 -12.38
N LEU A 428 8.80 -29.32 -12.54
CA LEU A 428 7.80 -29.72 -11.55
C LEU A 428 8.17 -29.24 -10.14
N ARG A 429 8.48 -27.94 -10.03
CA ARG A 429 8.82 -27.29 -8.76
C ARG A 429 7.82 -26.19 -8.40
N ARG A 430 7.53 -26.08 -7.11
CA ARG A 430 6.70 -25.01 -6.56
C ARG A 430 7.48 -23.70 -6.56
N THR A 431 6.98 -22.72 -7.31
CA THR A 431 7.40 -21.33 -7.24
C THR A 431 6.27 -20.47 -7.80
N HIS A 432 6.17 -19.24 -7.30
CA HIS A 432 5.27 -18.20 -7.81
C HIS A 432 6.04 -16.96 -8.29
N LEU A 433 7.37 -17.02 -8.24
CA LEU A 433 8.25 -15.96 -8.72
C LEU A 433 8.52 -16.15 -10.21
N VAL A 434 8.30 -15.08 -10.98
CA VAL A 434 8.75 -15.03 -12.37
C VAL A 434 10.29 -14.97 -12.39
N PRO A 435 10.98 -15.83 -13.17
CA PRO A 435 12.44 -15.86 -13.22
C PRO A 435 13.00 -14.62 -13.92
N GLU A 436 14.22 -14.22 -13.53
CA GLU A 436 14.94 -13.07 -14.11
C GLU A 436 15.78 -13.43 -15.32
N GLY A 437 16.27 -14.67 -15.41
CA GLY A 437 17.15 -15.09 -16.49
C GLY A 437 16.49 -14.98 -17.85
N GLU A 438 17.13 -14.29 -18.80
CA GLU A 438 16.59 -14.06 -20.14
C GLU A 438 16.22 -15.36 -20.86
N GLY A 439 17.05 -16.41 -20.71
CA GLY A 439 16.77 -17.73 -21.27
C GLY A 439 15.49 -18.37 -20.70
N ASP A 440 15.24 -18.22 -19.40
CA ASP A 440 14.02 -18.70 -18.76
C ASP A 440 12.80 -17.90 -19.21
N GLN A 441 12.90 -16.57 -19.27
CA GLN A 441 11.82 -15.71 -19.77
C GLN A 441 11.50 -15.98 -21.24
N ARG A 442 12.52 -16.23 -22.06
CA ARG A 442 12.36 -16.61 -23.47
C ARG A 442 11.59 -17.91 -23.61
N ARG A 443 11.95 -18.94 -22.84
CA ARG A 443 11.22 -20.22 -22.82
C ARG A 443 9.76 -20.01 -22.40
N LEU A 444 9.52 -19.24 -21.33
CA LEU A 444 8.18 -18.93 -20.85
C LEU A 444 7.35 -18.22 -21.92
N GLY A 445 7.88 -17.17 -22.54
CA GLY A 445 7.19 -16.45 -23.61
C GLY A 445 6.84 -17.36 -24.78
N ARG A 446 7.78 -18.18 -25.25
CA ARG A 446 7.53 -19.14 -26.34
C ARG A 446 6.52 -20.21 -25.98
N SER A 447 6.49 -20.66 -24.73
CA SER A 447 5.50 -21.62 -24.22
C SER A 447 4.08 -21.06 -24.10
N LEU A 448 3.94 -19.73 -24.17
CA LEU A 448 2.67 -19.01 -24.26
C LEU A 448 2.33 -18.56 -25.68
N GLY A 449 3.13 -18.98 -26.68
CA GLY A 449 2.91 -18.64 -28.09
C GLY A 449 3.57 -17.35 -28.57
N LEU A 450 4.35 -16.65 -27.72
CA LEU A 450 5.07 -15.43 -28.09
C LEU A 450 6.35 -15.81 -28.85
N ARG A 451 6.50 -15.40 -30.12
CA ARG A 451 7.56 -15.90 -31.02
C ARG A 451 8.56 -14.85 -31.50
N THR A 452 8.13 -13.61 -31.70
CA THR A 452 8.96 -12.58 -32.35
C THR A 452 9.99 -12.01 -31.36
N ASP A 453 9.51 -11.46 -30.25
CA ASP A 453 10.34 -11.05 -29.12
C ASP A 453 9.73 -11.57 -27.81
N PRO A 454 9.96 -12.87 -27.49
CA PRO A 454 9.24 -13.56 -26.42
C PRO A 454 9.45 -12.93 -25.04
N VAL A 455 10.62 -12.34 -24.79
CA VAL A 455 10.98 -11.75 -23.49
C VAL A 455 10.27 -10.41 -23.31
N THR A 456 10.36 -9.51 -24.29
CA THR A 456 9.73 -8.19 -24.21
C THR A 456 8.21 -8.30 -24.25
N GLU A 457 7.67 -9.18 -25.11
CA GLU A 457 6.23 -9.45 -25.19
C GLU A 457 5.70 -10.02 -23.86
N LEU A 458 6.37 -11.02 -23.26
CA LEU A 458 5.96 -11.60 -21.98
C LEU A 458 5.86 -10.55 -20.88
N ASN A 459 6.93 -9.75 -20.72
CA ASN A 459 6.99 -8.73 -19.68
C ASN A 459 5.92 -7.64 -19.87
N ARG A 460 5.63 -7.27 -21.11
CA ARG A 460 4.57 -6.31 -21.45
C ARG A 460 3.18 -6.86 -21.14
N GLU A 461 2.88 -8.09 -21.57
CA GLU A 461 1.57 -8.70 -21.33
C GLU A 461 1.33 -8.95 -19.84
N TRP A 462 2.34 -9.41 -19.10
CA TRP A 462 2.22 -9.61 -17.67
C TRP A 462 1.97 -8.30 -16.91
N LYS A 463 2.74 -7.24 -17.18
CA LYS A 463 2.51 -5.91 -16.58
C LYS A 463 1.13 -5.36 -16.93
N ARG A 464 0.68 -5.55 -18.18
CA ARG A 464 -0.66 -5.14 -18.63
C ARG A 464 -1.75 -5.84 -17.82
N HIS A 465 -1.68 -7.17 -17.68
CA HIS A 465 -2.67 -7.94 -16.94
C HIS A 465 -2.64 -7.63 -15.44
N ALA A 466 -1.47 -7.49 -14.82
CA ALA A 466 -1.34 -7.11 -13.41
C ALA A 466 -1.97 -5.73 -13.13
N ALA A 467 -1.71 -4.74 -14.00
CA ALA A 467 -2.31 -3.41 -13.88
C ALA A 467 -3.83 -3.42 -14.06
N VAL A 468 -4.34 -4.24 -14.98
CA VAL A 468 -5.80 -4.45 -15.17
C VAL A 468 -6.42 -5.04 -13.91
N VAL A 469 -5.83 -6.10 -13.35
CA VAL A 469 -6.33 -6.74 -12.13
C VAL A 469 -6.34 -5.74 -10.98
N ARG A 470 -5.26 -4.97 -10.78
CA ARG A 470 -5.19 -3.97 -9.71
C ARG A 470 -6.31 -2.94 -9.81
N ARG A 471 -6.43 -2.29 -10.98
CA ARG A 471 -7.47 -1.29 -11.25
C ARG A 471 -8.88 -1.86 -11.10
N LEU A 472 -9.13 -3.08 -11.61
CA LEU A 472 -10.45 -3.69 -11.57
C LEU A 472 -10.79 -4.22 -10.19
N HIS A 473 -9.82 -4.78 -9.46
CA HIS A 473 -9.98 -5.14 -8.06
C HIS A 473 -10.51 -3.93 -7.30
N GLU A 474 -9.81 -2.78 -7.35
CA GLU A 474 -10.26 -1.53 -6.74
C GLU A 474 -11.66 -1.11 -7.24
N LYS A 475 -11.87 -0.97 -8.55
CA LYS A 475 -13.14 -0.53 -9.14
C LYS A 475 -14.35 -1.40 -8.78
N ILE A 476 -14.16 -2.73 -8.74
CA ILE A 476 -15.18 -3.72 -8.41
C ILE A 476 -15.61 -3.61 -6.95
N PHE A 477 -14.93 -2.84 -6.10
CA PHE A 477 -15.42 -2.46 -4.76
C PHE A 477 -16.31 -1.20 -4.76
N TYR A 478 -16.19 -0.26 -5.71
CA TYR A 478 -16.82 1.05 -5.58
C TYR A 478 -17.93 1.39 -6.60
N ARG A 479 -17.89 0.85 -7.83
CA ARG A 479 -18.82 1.27 -8.92
C ARG A 479 -20.30 0.89 -8.71
N PRO A 480 -20.66 -0.33 -8.28
CA PRO A 480 -22.06 -0.74 -8.03
C PRO A 480 -22.84 0.12 -7.03
N LEU A 481 -22.16 0.91 -6.19
CA LEU A 481 -22.84 1.88 -5.31
C LEU A 481 -23.55 2.99 -6.06
N LEU A 482 -23.02 3.37 -7.22
CA LEU A 482 -23.59 4.47 -8.01
C LEU A 482 -24.78 4.00 -8.83
N ASP A 483 -24.81 2.72 -9.18
CA ASP A 483 -25.90 2.09 -9.94
C ASP A 483 -27.21 1.99 -9.13
N ALA A 484 -27.13 2.07 -7.80
CA ALA A 484 -28.29 2.24 -6.92
C ALA A 484 -29.06 3.55 -7.16
N PHE A 485 -28.41 4.58 -7.72
CA PHE A 485 -28.95 5.94 -7.87
C PHE A 485 -28.97 6.47 -9.31
N ALA A 486 -28.40 5.74 -10.27
CA ALA A 486 -28.38 6.11 -11.67
C ALA A 486 -29.68 5.70 -12.40
N GLN A 487 -30.17 6.55 -13.32
CA GLN A 487 -31.04 6.09 -14.39
C GLN A 487 -30.19 5.29 -15.38
N LEU A 488 -30.10 3.99 -15.15
CA LEU A 488 -29.36 3.04 -15.98
C LEU A 488 -29.98 2.92 -17.38
N ALA A 489 -29.17 2.49 -18.35
CA ALA A 489 -29.68 2.11 -19.67
C ALA A 489 -30.59 0.87 -19.56
N PRO A 490 -31.52 0.64 -20.51
CA PRO A 490 -32.37 -0.55 -20.48
C PRO A 490 -31.51 -1.82 -20.50
N GLY A 491 -31.54 -2.62 -19.41
CA GLY A 491 -30.85 -3.91 -19.31
C GLY A 491 -29.75 -4.02 -18.25
N GLU A 492 -29.45 -2.96 -17.48
CA GLU A 492 -28.51 -3.02 -16.34
C GLU A 492 -29.26 -3.24 -15.01
N ALA A 493 -28.76 -4.16 -14.17
CA ALA A 493 -29.35 -4.48 -12.87
C ALA A 493 -29.04 -3.40 -11.81
N ARG A 494 -30.03 -3.03 -10.98
CA ARG A 494 -29.86 -2.05 -9.89
C ARG A 494 -29.44 -2.74 -8.59
N LEU A 495 -28.44 -2.18 -7.91
CA LEU A 495 -28.12 -2.54 -6.53
C LEU A 495 -29.23 -2.04 -5.59
N SER A 496 -29.66 -2.84 -4.61
CA SER A 496 -30.63 -2.39 -3.60
C SER A 496 -29.99 -1.38 -2.63
N VAL A 497 -30.81 -0.49 -2.04
CA VAL A 497 -30.32 0.50 -1.06
C VAL A 497 -29.68 -0.17 0.16
N VAL A 498 -30.18 -1.35 0.57
CA VAL A 498 -29.60 -2.13 1.67
C VAL A 498 -28.21 -2.65 1.29
N ALA A 499 -28.06 -3.25 0.11
CA ALA A 499 -26.76 -3.72 -0.38
C ALA A 499 -25.77 -2.56 -0.58
N ALA A 500 -26.24 -1.37 -0.97
CA ALA A 500 -25.41 -0.18 -1.06
C ALA A 500 -24.88 0.28 0.31
N ARG A 501 -25.72 0.20 1.36
CA ARG A 501 -25.30 0.51 2.74
C ARG A 501 -24.26 -0.46 3.27
N GLU A 502 -24.52 -1.76 3.14
CA GLU A 502 -23.59 -2.82 3.60
C GLU A 502 -22.22 -2.63 2.97
N ARG A 503 -22.19 -2.24 1.70
CA ARG A 503 -20.97 -1.98 0.95
C ARG A 503 -20.23 -0.70 1.37
N LEU A 504 -20.93 0.37 1.73
CA LEU A 504 -20.29 1.57 2.30
C LEU A 504 -19.64 1.27 3.67
N VAL A 505 -20.34 0.52 4.52
CA VAL A 505 -19.78 0.05 5.80
C VAL A 505 -18.53 -0.78 5.56
N ALA A 506 -18.57 -1.69 4.59
CA ALA A 506 -17.46 -2.53 4.18
C ALA A 506 -16.21 -1.75 3.71
N MET A 507 -16.37 -0.49 3.29
CA MET A 507 -15.28 0.37 2.83
C MET A 507 -14.86 1.40 3.89
N GLY A 508 -15.41 1.33 5.11
CA GLY A 508 -15.02 2.20 6.22
C GLY A 508 -15.84 3.48 6.40
N TYR A 509 -16.97 3.63 5.71
CA TYR A 509 -17.91 4.72 5.98
C TYR A 509 -18.69 4.43 7.26
N ALA A 510 -18.60 5.33 8.23
CA ALA A 510 -19.26 5.19 9.52
C ALA A 510 -20.75 5.59 9.45
N ASP A 511 -21.13 6.50 8.55
CA ASP A 511 -22.52 6.87 8.28
C ASP A 511 -22.91 6.55 6.82
N PRO A 512 -23.14 5.25 6.50
CA PRO A 512 -23.52 4.82 5.16
C PRO A 512 -24.82 5.48 4.69
N ALA A 513 -25.73 5.85 5.61
CA ALA A 513 -26.98 6.50 5.25
C ALA A 513 -26.74 7.93 4.73
N SER A 514 -25.87 8.70 5.39
CA SER A 514 -25.50 10.03 4.89
C SER A 514 -24.64 9.97 3.63
N ALA A 515 -23.69 9.02 3.57
CA ALA A 515 -22.90 8.81 2.37
C ALA A 515 -23.78 8.53 1.14
N LEU A 516 -24.81 7.67 1.25
CA LEU A 516 -25.76 7.44 0.16
C LEU A 516 -26.51 8.72 -0.25
N ARG A 517 -26.97 9.54 0.71
CA ARG A 517 -27.62 10.83 0.38
C ARG A 517 -26.69 11.78 -0.38
N HIS A 518 -25.39 11.76 -0.06
CA HIS A 518 -24.39 12.56 -0.77
C HIS A 518 -24.12 12.03 -2.17
N LEU A 519 -24.02 10.71 -2.33
CA LEU A 519 -23.87 10.06 -3.62
C LEU A 519 -25.08 10.32 -4.53
N GLU A 520 -26.30 10.19 -3.99
CA GLU A 520 -27.52 10.50 -4.71
C GLU A 520 -27.53 11.97 -5.19
N ALA A 521 -27.17 12.92 -4.32
CA ALA A 521 -27.11 14.33 -4.68
C ALA A 521 -26.06 14.65 -5.77
N LEU A 522 -24.96 13.89 -5.84
CA LEU A 522 -23.88 14.10 -6.81
C LEU A 522 -24.12 13.38 -8.14
N ALA A 523 -24.74 12.20 -8.10
CA ALA A 523 -24.88 11.30 -9.24
C ALA A 523 -26.25 11.38 -9.92
N SER A 524 -27.28 11.95 -9.27
CA SER A 524 -28.63 12.02 -9.83
C SER A 524 -28.79 13.08 -10.93
N GLY A 525 -29.71 12.81 -11.86
CA GLY A 525 -30.07 13.70 -12.97
C GLY A 525 -29.26 13.50 -14.26
N VAL A 526 -29.63 14.24 -15.30
CA VAL A 526 -29.08 14.12 -16.68
C VAL A 526 -28.08 15.21 -17.04
N SER A 527 -27.64 16.00 -16.06
CA SER A 527 -26.70 17.11 -16.31
C SER A 527 -25.30 16.60 -16.65
N ARG A 528 -24.52 17.41 -17.38
CA ARG A 528 -23.09 17.15 -17.64
C ARG A 528 -22.30 16.96 -16.34
N LYS A 529 -22.62 17.74 -15.29
CA LYS A 529 -22.06 17.57 -13.93
C LYS A 529 -22.32 16.15 -13.42
N ALA A 530 -23.57 15.69 -13.42
CA ALA A 530 -23.94 14.36 -12.92
C ALA A 530 -23.29 13.23 -13.73
N ALA A 531 -23.13 13.38 -15.06
CA ALA A 531 -22.43 12.41 -15.90
C ALA A 531 -20.93 12.28 -15.54
N ILE A 532 -20.24 13.42 -15.35
CA ILE A 532 -18.82 13.43 -14.93
C ILE A 532 -18.69 12.84 -13.52
N GLN A 533 -19.56 13.25 -12.59
CA GLN A 533 -19.55 12.75 -11.21
C GLN A 533 -19.76 11.23 -11.14
N ARG A 534 -20.69 10.66 -11.90
CA ARG A 534 -20.88 9.19 -12.00
C ARG A 534 -19.62 8.46 -12.47
N THR A 535 -18.78 9.11 -13.27
CA THR A 535 -17.54 8.54 -13.77
C THR A 535 -16.43 8.60 -12.72
N LEU A 536 -16.35 9.69 -11.96
CA LEU A 536 -15.26 9.94 -11.00
C LEU A 536 -15.51 9.35 -9.61
N LEU A 537 -16.76 9.35 -9.15
CA LEU A 537 -17.13 8.91 -7.81
C LEU A 537 -16.65 7.50 -7.44
N PRO A 538 -16.61 6.47 -8.32
CA PRO A 538 -16.11 5.16 -7.93
C PRO A 538 -14.66 5.22 -7.46
N VAL A 539 -13.83 5.99 -8.14
CA VAL A 539 -12.40 6.12 -7.81
C VAL A 539 -12.23 6.99 -6.56
N LEU A 540 -12.95 8.11 -6.49
CA LEU A 540 -12.94 9.00 -5.32
C LEU A 540 -13.38 8.29 -4.03
N LEU A 541 -14.38 7.41 -4.10
CA LEU A 541 -14.84 6.62 -2.95
C LEU A 541 -13.74 5.71 -2.38
N GLY A 542 -12.88 5.16 -3.25
CA GLY A 542 -11.69 4.43 -2.82
C GLY A 542 -10.69 5.32 -2.09
N TRP A 543 -10.34 6.46 -2.68
CA TRP A 543 -9.39 7.38 -2.06
C TRP A 543 -9.89 7.99 -0.74
N PHE A 544 -11.20 8.23 -0.61
CA PHE A 544 -11.82 8.63 0.66
C PHE A 544 -11.72 7.53 1.71
N ALA A 545 -12.06 6.28 1.34
CA ALA A 545 -11.96 5.11 2.22
C ALA A 545 -10.52 4.90 2.73
N ASP A 546 -9.52 5.20 1.89
CA ASP A 546 -8.10 5.08 2.22
C ASP A 546 -7.53 6.26 3.01
N SER A 547 -8.36 7.17 3.49
CA SER A 547 -7.92 8.38 4.21
C SER A 547 -8.37 8.38 5.68
N ALA A 548 -8.30 9.53 6.36
CA ALA A 548 -8.60 9.64 7.79
C ALA A 548 -10.11 9.62 8.10
N ASP A 549 -10.92 10.33 7.29
CA ASP A 549 -12.36 10.44 7.49
C ASP A 549 -13.11 10.36 6.13
N PRO A 550 -13.53 9.15 5.71
CA PRO A 550 -14.21 8.94 4.43
C PRO A 550 -15.54 9.69 4.33
N ASP A 551 -16.33 9.72 5.41
CA ASP A 551 -17.62 10.41 5.47
C ASP A 551 -17.45 11.92 5.29
N ALA A 552 -16.50 12.52 6.01
CA ALA A 552 -16.19 13.94 5.87
C ALA A 552 -15.64 14.27 4.48
N GLY A 553 -14.79 13.41 3.92
CA GLY A 553 -14.29 13.52 2.55
C GLY A 553 -15.40 13.64 1.52
N LEU A 554 -16.35 12.71 1.55
CA LEU A 554 -17.49 12.71 0.63
C LEU A 554 -18.41 13.92 0.83
N LEU A 555 -18.69 14.30 2.07
CA LEU A 555 -19.48 15.49 2.38
C LEU A 555 -18.80 16.77 1.84
N ASN A 556 -17.51 16.94 2.11
CA ASN A 556 -16.78 18.12 1.68
C ASN A 556 -16.65 18.16 0.16
N PHE A 557 -16.48 17.00 -0.49
CA PHE A 557 -16.45 16.91 -1.95
C PHE A 557 -17.77 17.32 -2.57
N ARG A 558 -18.89 16.94 -1.94
CA ARG A 558 -20.21 17.43 -2.34
C ARG A 558 -20.29 18.95 -2.24
N LYS A 559 -19.90 19.53 -1.10
CA LYS A 559 -19.96 20.98 -0.87
C LYS A 559 -19.12 21.76 -1.91
N VAL A 560 -17.90 21.31 -2.19
CA VAL A 560 -17.04 21.91 -3.23
C VAL A 560 -17.68 21.76 -4.60
N SER A 561 -18.23 20.59 -4.92
CA SER A 561 -18.94 20.34 -6.18
C SER A 561 -20.24 21.13 -6.32
N ASP A 562 -20.88 21.54 -5.23
CA ASP A 562 -22.05 22.42 -5.27
C ASP A 562 -21.64 23.88 -5.47
N ALA A 563 -20.52 24.31 -4.86
CA ALA A 563 -19.95 25.64 -5.06
C ALA A 563 -19.38 25.86 -6.48
N LEU A 564 -18.68 24.87 -7.04
CA LEU A 564 -17.94 25.00 -8.31
C LEU A 564 -18.51 24.16 -9.46
N GLY A 565 -19.51 23.31 -9.24
CA GLY A 565 -19.96 22.34 -10.24
C GLY A 565 -20.59 22.92 -11.52
N LYS A 566 -20.83 24.23 -11.56
CA LYS A 566 -21.26 24.96 -12.78
C LYS A 566 -20.09 25.56 -13.55
N THR A 567 -18.89 25.50 -13.00
CA THR A 567 -17.69 26.16 -13.51
C THR A 567 -16.95 25.21 -14.48
N PRO A 568 -16.84 25.54 -15.78
CA PRO A 568 -16.31 24.61 -16.78
C PRO A 568 -14.88 24.14 -16.52
N TRP A 569 -14.00 24.99 -15.97
CA TRP A 569 -12.62 24.60 -15.68
C TRP A 569 -12.52 23.57 -14.55
N TYR A 570 -13.36 23.65 -13.52
CA TYR A 570 -13.36 22.70 -12.40
C TYR A 570 -13.76 21.29 -12.86
N LEU A 571 -14.80 21.21 -13.69
CA LEU A 571 -15.22 19.92 -14.27
C LEU A 571 -14.19 19.35 -15.24
N ARG A 572 -13.41 20.19 -15.93
CA ARG A 572 -12.29 19.72 -16.77
C ARG A 572 -11.13 19.23 -15.91
N LEU A 573 -10.71 20.00 -14.91
CA LEU A 573 -9.67 19.63 -13.95
C LEU A 573 -9.92 18.23 -13.39
N LEU A 574 -11.11 17.98 -12.85
CA LEU A 574 -11.43 16.67 -12.28
C LEU A 574 -11.50 15.51 -13.28
N ARG A 575 -11.81 15.79 -14.55
CA ARG A 575 -11.97 14.77 -15.60
C ARG A 575 -10.64 14.44 -16.28
N ASP A 576 -9.87 15.48 -16.55
CA ASP A 576 -8.70 15.42 -17.42
C ASP A 576 -7.40 15.26 -16.59
N GLU A 577 -7.39 15.63 -15.31
CA GLU A 577 -6.25 15.50 -14.39
C GLU A 577 -6.58 14.56 -13.21
N GLY A 578 -6.33 13.26 -13.37
CA GLY A 578 -6.59 12.25 -12.33
C GLY A 578 -5.87 12.53 -11.01
N ALA A 579 -4.64 13.05 -11.08
CA ALA A 579 -3.85 13.44 -9.90
C ALA A 579 -4.51 14.57 -9.10
N ALA A 580 -5.13 15.54 -9.77
CA ALA A 580 -5.85 16.63 -9.10
C ALA A 580 -7.08 16.12 -8.33
N ALA A 581 -7.79 15.14 -8.90
CA ALA A 581 -8.92 14.49 -8.24
C ALA A 581 -8.48 13.65 -7.03
N GLU A 582 -7.35 12.95 -7.13
CA GLU A 582 -6.76 12.21 -6.01
C GLU A 582 -6.31 13.14 -4.88
N ASN A 583 -5.58 14.20 -5.21
CA ASN A 583 -5.15 15.23 -4.27
C ASN A 583 -6.35 15.86 -3.55
N LEU A 584 -7.41 16.18 -4.31
CA LEU A 584 -8.65 16.68 -3.73
C LEU A 584 -9.26 15.66 -2.77
N ALA A 585 -9.33 14.39 -3.12
CA ALA A 585 -9.88 13.36 -2.24
C ALA A 585 -9.10 13.26 -0.91
N ARG A 586 -7.76 13.20 -0.99
CA ARG A 586 -6.86 13.18 0.18
C ARG A 586 -7.08 14.40 1.08
N VAL A 587 -7.04 15.60 0.51
CA VAL A 587 -7.21 16.86 1.26
C VAL A 587 -8.58 16.94 1.93
N LEU A 588 -9.65 16.53 1.24
CA LEU A 588 -11.01 16.64 1.76
C LEU A 588 -11.33 15.69 2.92
N SER A 589 -10.60 14.58 2.99
CA SER A 589 -10.79 13.50 3.97
C SER A 589 -9.72 13.47 5.07
N ALA A 590 -8.73 14.38 5.04
CA ALA A 590 -7.62 14.42 5.99
C ALA A 590 -7.98 15.06 7.35
N GLY A 591 -9.08 15.80 7.43
CA GLY A 591 -9.42 16.56 8.64
C GLY A 591 -10.36 17.73 8.41
N ARG A 592 -10.24 18.77 9.23
CA ARG A 592 -11.07 19.98 9.17
C ARG A 592 -10.36 21.19 8.58
N LEU A 593 -9.08 21.41 8.90
CA LEU A 593 -8.41 22.67 8.55
C LEU A 593 -8.39 22.94 7.04
N ALA A 594 -7.81 22.04 6.25
CA ALA A 594 -7.68 22.26 4.81
C ALA A 594 -9.06 22.32 4.10
N PRO A 595 -10.03 21.43 4.41
CA PRO A 595 -11.38 21.57 3.85
C PRO A 595 -12.07 22.88 4.25
N ASP A 596 -11.93 23.33 5.50
CA ASP A 596 -12.53 24.59 5.96
C ASP A 596 -11.88 25.81 5.30
N LEU A 597 -10.57 25.77 5.01
CA LEU A 597 -9.90 26.81 4.22
C LEU A 597 -10.40 26.81 2.77
N LEU A 598 -10.53 25.62 2.17
CA LEU A 598 -11.01 25.45 0.80
C LEU A 598 -12.46 25.89 0.62
N MET A 599 -13.35 25.56 1.56
CA MET A 599 -14.76 25.95 1.49
C MET A 599 -14.96 27.47 1.50
N ARG A 600 -14.00 28.22 2.06
CA ARG A 600 -13.98 29.69 2.06
C ARG A 600 -13.37 30.30 0.80
N ALA A 601 -12.61 29.53 0.04
CA ALA A 601 -12.02 29.92 -1.24
C ALA A 601 -12.01 28.72 -2.22
N PRO A 602 -13.19 28.27 -2.71
CA PRO A 602 -13.27 27.04 -3.50
C PRO A 602 -12.39 27.05 -4.74
N GLU A 603 -12.16 28.22 -5.35
CA GLU A 603 -11.25 28.41 -6.48
C GLU A 603 -9.82 27.92 -6.22
N ALA A 604 -9.39 27.81 -4.95
CA ALA A 604 -8.10 27.24 -4.57
C ALA A 604 -7.96 25.74 -4.91
N VAL A 605 -9.04 25.04 -5.29
CA VAL A 605 -8.97 23.69 -5.88
C VAL A 605 -8.02 23.65 -7.07
N ALA A 606 -7.88 24.74 -7.83
CA ALA A 606 -6.95 24.81 -8.97
C ALA A 606 -5.48 24.55 -8.56
N LEU A 607 -5.13 24.76 -7.29
CA LEU A 607 -3.78 24.48 -6.77
C LEU A 607 -3.47 22.99 -6.63
N LEU A 608 -4.50 22.13 -6.65
CA LEU A 608 -4.35 20.69 -6.47
C LEU A 608 -3.97 19.96 -7.76
N GLY A 609 -4.11 20.61 -8.92
CA GLY A 609 -3.62 20.14 -10.22
C GLY A 609 -2.18 20.56 -10.50
N ASP A 610 -1.73 20.31 -11.73
CA ASP A 610 -0.32 20.52 -12.09
C ASP A 610 0.11 21.99 -12.04
N GLY A 611 -0.83 22.93 -12.18
CA GLY A 611 -0.59 24.37 -12.03
C GLY A 611 0.32 24.97 -13.12
N ASP A 612 0.20 26.27 -13.36
CA ASP A 612 1.03 26.99 -14.33
C ASP A 612 2.42 27.33 -13.70
N GLY A 613 3.39 26.39 -13.72
CA GLY A 613 4.80 26.71 -13.40
C GLY A 613 5.71 25.53 -13.01
N ASP A 614 7.03 25.76 -13.06
CA ASP A 614 8.16 24.80 -12.87
C ASP A 614 8.25 24.09 -11.48
N GLY A 615 7.23 24.18 -10.62
CA GLY A 615 7.24 23.64 -9.25
C GLY A 615 6.01 22.87 -8.79
N GLY A 616 4.96 22.75 -9.61
CA GLY A 616 3.68 22.14 -9.24
C GLY A 616 2.80 23.01 -8.34
N GLY A 617 1.48 22.92 -8.49
CA GLY A 617 0.49 23.77 -7.79
C GLY A 617 0.55 23.76 -6.26
N LEU A 618 1.16 22.75 -5.62
CA LEU A 618 1.22 22.60 -4.16
C LEU A 618 2.54 23.05 -3.53
N GLN A 619 3.52 23.52 -4.30
CA GLN A 619 4.78 23.98 -3.73
C GLN A 619 4.60 25.33 -3.01
N PRO A 620 4.97 25.45 -1.72
CA PRO A 620 4.90 26.73 -1.02
C PRO A 620 5.74 27.81 -1.69
N ARG A 621 5.23 29.04 -1.69
CA ARG A 621 5.95 30.21 -2.24
C ARG A 621 6.85 30.82 -1.17
N GLY A 622 8.04 31.27 -1.58
CA GLY A 622 8.97 31.93 -0.68
C GLY A 622 8.54 33.35 -0.30
N ARG A 623 9.07 33.85 0.82
CA ARG A 623 8.76 35.18 1.40
C ARG A 623 8.67 36.33 0.40
N ALA A 624 9.69 36.53 -0.45
CA ALA A 624 9.74 37.67 -1.37
C ALA A 624 8.55 37.71 -2.33
N GLN A 625 8.13 36.55 -2.84
CA GLN A 625 6.99 36.45 -3.75
C GLN A 625 5.66 36.74 -3.02
N LEU A 626 5.55 36.28 -1.77
CA LEU A 626 4.37 36.53 -0.94
C LEU A 626 4.26 38.02 -0.58
N GLU A 627 5.36 38.63 -0.15
CA GLU A 627 5.41 40.06 0.17
C GLU A 627 5.05 40.93 -1.04
N GLN A 628 5.57 40.60 -2.23
CA GLN A 628 5.24 41.32 -3.45
C GLN A 628 3.73 41.31 -3.73
N GLU A 629 3.08 40.15 -3.65
CA GLU A 629 1.64 40.02 -3.88
C GLU A 629 0.83 40.76 -2.81
N ILE A 630 1.21 40.59 -1.54
CA ILE A 630 0.54 41.21 -0.40
C ILE A 630 0.65 42.74 -0.47
N LEU A 631 1.83 43.29 -0.74
CA LEU A 631 2.04 44.73 -0.85
C LEU A 631 1.28 45.33 -2.04
N ALA A 632 1.20 44.61 -3.17
CA ALA A 632 0.37 45.02 -4.30
C ALA A 632 -1.13 45.00 -3.97
N ALA A 633 -1.60 44.06 -3.14
CA ALA A 633 -2.97 44.04 -2.64
C ALA A 633 -3.24 45.23 -1.68
N VAL A 634 -2.30 45.50 -0.77
CA VAL A 634 -2.37 46.64 0.16
C VAL A 634 -2.40 47.97 -0.58
N GLY A 635 -1.60 48.13 -1.65
CA GLY A 635 -1.56 49.37 -2.44
C GLY A 635 -2.88 49.67 -3.19
N ARG A 636 -3.62 48.64 -3.59
CA ARG A 636 -4.92 48.79 -4.27
C ARG A 636 -6.10 49.03 -3.34
N ALA A 637 -5.96 48.74 -2.05
CA ALA A 637 -7.03 48.90 -1.09
C ALA A 637 -7.29 50.38 -0.75
N GLU A 638 -8.57 50.70 -0.46
CA GLU A 638 -9.04 52.05 -0.15
C GLU A 638 -8.84 52.45 1.33
N SER A 639 -8.71 51.48 2.24
CA SER A 639 -8.51 51.70 3.67
C SER A 639 -7.65 50.60 4.30
N GLY A 640 -7.10 50.86 5.48
CA GLY A 640 -6.32 49.88 6.26
C GLY A 640 -7.10 48.58 6.53
N GLU A 641 -8.38 48.65 6.86
CA GLU A 641 -9.22 47.47 7.10
C GLU A 641 -9.41 46.61 5.84
N LYS A 642 -9.70 47.23 4.69
CA LYS A 642 -9.81 46.52 3.41
C LYS A 642 -8.47 45.92 2.97
N ALA A 643 -7.37 46.64 3.23
CA ALA A 643 -6.02 46.16 2.95
C ALA A 643 -5.72 44.89 3.76
N VAL A 644 -5.94 44.89 5.08
CA VAL A 644 -5.68 43.72 5.92
C VAL A 644 -6.62 42.56 5.58
N THR A 645 -7.86 42.84 5.18
CA THR A 645 -8.77 41.79 4.66
C THR A 645 -8.17 41.11 3.42
N ALA A 646 -7.59 41.87 2.49
CA ALA A 646 -6.91 41.30 1.33
C ALA A 646 -5.65 40.50 1.71
N VAL A 647 -4.85 41.00 2.66
CA VAL A 647 -3.70 40.26 3.21
C VAL A 647 -4.13 38.91 3.80
N ARG A 648 -5.22 38.88 4.58
CA ARG A 648 -5.76 37.65 5.18
C ARG A 648 -6.31 36.68 4.13
N GLY A 649 -6.86 37.18 3.02
CA GLY A 649 -7.24 36.35 1.88
C GLY A 649 -6.04 35.63 1.23
N VAL A 650 -4.92 36.33 1.04
CA VAL A 650 -3.67 35.70 0.55
C VAL A 650 -3.18 34.67 1.57
N ARG A 651 -3.17 35.02 2.87
CA ARG A 651 -2.80 34.09 3.95
C ARG A 651 -3.64 32.81 3.92
N ARG A 652 -4.96 32.91 3.78
CA ARG A 652 -5.85 31.74 3.71
C ARG A 652 -5.49 30.81 2.53
N ARG A 653 -5.27 31.38 1.34
CA ARG A 653 -4.93 30.61 0.14
C ARG A 653 -3.60 29.88 0.28
N GLU A 654 -2.59 30.54 0.83
CA GLU A 654 -1.25 29.96 0.96
C GLU A 654 -1.12 29.02 2.17
N LEU A 655 -1.91 29.24 3.24
CA LEU A 655 -2.12 28.22 4.28
C LEU A 655 -2.78 26.97 3.72
N PHE A 656 -3.78 27.11 2.85
CA PHE A 656 -4.39 25.97 2.17
C PHE A 656 -3.37 25.23 1.29
N ARG A 657 -2.58 25.95 0.49
CA ARG A 657 -1.52 25.35 -0.34
C ARG A 657 -0.56 24.52 0.50
N THR A 658 -0.07 25.10 1.60
CA THR A 658 0.88 24.44 2.50
C THR A 658 0.25 23.21 3.16
N ALA A 659 -0.97 23.34 3.70
CA ALA A 659 -1.70 22.22 4.30
C ALA A 659 -2.02 21.11 3.31
N ALA A 660 -2.43 21.45 2.09
CA ALA A 660 -2.72 20.48 1.04
C ALA A 660 -1.45 19.75 0.58
N GLY A 661 -0.34 20.48 0.38
CA GLY A 661 0.95 19.89 0.02
C GLY A 661 1.49 18.95 1.11
N ASP A 662 1.36 19.34 2.38
CA ASP A 662 1.73 18.51 3.54
C ASP A 662 0.89 17.24 3.62
N ILE A 663 -0.44 17.35 3.49
CA ILE A 663 -1.36 16.21 3.48
C ILE A 663 -1.02 15.25 2.34
N VAL A 664 -0.92 15.75 1.10
CA VAL A 664 -0.68 14.91 -0.09
C VAL A 664 0.64 14.17 0.03
N ARG A 665 1.71 14.85 0.46
CA ARG A 665 3.03 14.23 0.63
C ARG A 665 3.11 13.30 1.83
N SER A 666 2.30 13.52 2.86
CA SER A 666 2.21 12.59 4.00
C SER A 666 1.47 11.30 3.65
N TYR A 667 0.41 11.36 2.82
CA TYR A 667 -0.32 10.17 2.37
C TYR A 667 0.36 9.44 1.21
N GLY A 668 0.96 10.18 0.29
CA GLY A 668 1.30 9.68 -1.03
C GLY A 668 0.08 9.53 -1.93
N THR A 669 0.35 9.43 -3.23
CA THR A 669 -0.58 9.17 -4.32
C THR A 669 -0.09 7.99 -5.14
N GLU A 670 -0.91 7.49 -6.07
CA GLU A 670 -0.49 6.42 -6.98
C GLU A 670 0.75 6.77 -7.82
N THR A 671 0.94 8.05 -8.11
CA THR A 671 2.03 8.56 -8.96
C THR A 671 3.20 9.15 -8.17
N GLN A 672 2.98 9.54 -6.91
CA GLN A 672 4.01 10.11 -6.04
C GLN A 672 3.91 9.44 -4.66
N PRO A 673 4.84 8.53 -4.30
CA PRO A 673 4.80 7.88 -3.00
C PRO A 673 4.90 8.91 -1.85
N ALA A 674 4.47 8.50 -0.66
CA ALA A 674 4.61 9.34 0.53
C ALA A 674 6.09 9.72 0.75
N GLU A 675 6.34 10.96 1.15
CA GLU A 675 7.68 11.47 1.42
C GLU A 675 8.31 10.65 2.56
N PRO A 676 9.42 9.93 2.33
CA PRO A 676 10.06 9.14 3.38
C PRO A 676 10.70 10.03 4.46
N ASP A 677 11.29 11.17 4.08
CA ASP A 677 11.93 12.09 5.02
C ASP A 677 10.90 13.00 5.71
N GLN A 678 10.46 12.56 6.88
CA GLN A 678 9.51 13.29 7.72
C GLN A 678 10.08 14.61 8.25
N GLY A 679 11.40 14.72 8.39
CA GLY A 679 12.07 15.94 8.80
C GLY A 679 11.97 17.02 7.73
N ALA A 680 12.22 16.67 6.47
CA ALA A 680 12.07 17.58 5.34
C ALA A 680 10.64 18.13 5.22
N LEU A 681 9.61 17.34 5.54
CA LEU A 681 8.22 17.82 5.60
C LEU A 681 8.03 18.86 6.71
N VAL A 682 8.53 18.58 7.92
CA VAL A 682 8.44 19.51 9.06
C VAL A 682 9.10 20.83 8.74
N ASP A 683 10.31 20.81 8.17
CA ASP A 683 11.05 22.02 7.84
C ASP A 683 10.37 22.84 6.73
N ARG A 684 9.81 22.15 5.72
CA ARG A 684 9.04 22.81 4.66
C ARG A 684 7.81 23.52 5.19
N VAL A 685 7.04 22.87 6.08
CA VAL A 685 5.86 23.48 6.70
C VAL A 685 6.29 24.65 7.61
N GLY A 686 7.31 24.44 8.44
CA GLY A 686 7.88 25.46 9.31
C GLY A 686 8.29 26.73 8.58
N ALA A 687 9.10 26.58 7.52
CA ALA A 687 9.54 27.69 6.67
C ALA A 687 8.35 28.36 5.96
N ALA A 688 7.47 27.59 5.32
CA ALA A 688 6.33 28.14 4.58
C ALA A 688 5.37 28.95 5.47
N VAL A 689 5.04 28.44 6.67
CA VAL A 689 4.14 29.14 7.60
C VAL A 689 4.84 30.37 8.21
N SER A 690 6.15 30.31 8.42
CA SER A 690 6.95 31.45 8.92
C SER A 690 7.08 32.55 7.88
N ASP A 691 7.47 32.23 6.65
CA ASP A 691 7.51 33.17 5.52
C ASP A 691 6.14 33.83 5.29
N LEU A 692 5.08 33.05 5.32
CA LEU A 692 3.71 33.56 5.18
C LEU A 692 3.33 34.50 6.33
N THR A 693 3.77 34.20 7.55
CA THR A 693 3.51 35.02 8.73
C THR A 693 4.31 36.32 8.67
N ALA A 694 5.58 36.29 8.27
CA ALA A 694 6.39 37.48 8.03
C ALA A 694 5.78 38.39 6.96
N ALA A 695 5.39 37.82 5.81
CA ALA A 695 4.76 38.57 4.73
C ALA A 695 3.39 39.15 5.15
N THR A 696 2.62 38.42 5.95
CA THR A 696 1.37 38.91 6.55
C THR A 696 1.64 40.13 7.44
N LEU A 697 2.61 40.06 8.35
CA LEU A 697 2.97 41.15 9.25
C LEU A 697 3.51 42.38 8.49
N ALA A 698 4.34 42.18 7.47
CA ALA A 698 4.85 43.25 6.61
C ALA A 698 3.71 43.98 5.87
N GLY A 699 2.78 43.22 5.29
CA GLY A 699 1.59 43.76 4.65
C GLY A 699 0.68 44.55 5.61
N THR A 700 0.42 43.99 6.80
CA THR A 700 -0.38 44.66 7.83
C THR A 700 0.31 45.92 8.33
N LEU A 701 1.62 45.88 8.59
CA LEU A 701 2.39 47.06 8.98
C LEU A 701 2.28 48.15 7.91
N ARG A 702 2.47 47.81 6.63
CA ARG A 702 2.33 48.77 5.52
C ARG A 702 0.91 49.34 5.44
N ALA A 703 -0.12 48.52 5.61
CA ALA A 703 -1.51 48.95 5.60
C ALA A 703 -1.80 49.96 6.72
N VAL A 704 -1.38 49.65 7.95
CA VAL A 704 -1.57 50.51 9.14
C VAL A 704 -0.80 51.82 9.00
N VAL A 705 0.44 51.76 8.53
CA VAL A 705 1.25 52.97 8.30
C VAL A 705 0.62 53.86 7.23
N ARG A 706 0.15 53.27 6.12
CA ARG A 706 -0.53 54.00 5.04
C ARG A 706 -1.80 54.70 5.51
N ASP A 707 -2.61 54.01 6.29
CA ASP A 707 -3.89 54.52 6.78
C ASP A 707 -3.71 55.66 7.80
N GLY A 708 -2.69 55.55 8.67
CA GLY A 708 -2.44 56.55 9.72
C GLY A 708 -1.51 57.71 9.35
N TRP A 709 -0.53 57.47 8.47
CA TRP A 709 0.59 58.40 8.21
C TRP A 709 1.02 58.47 6.74
N GLY A 710 0.26 57.88 5.81
CA GLY A 710 0.64 57.82 4.40
C GLY A 710 1.93 57.02 4.19
N ASP A 711 2.92 57.59 3.51
CA ASP A 711 4.11 56.81 3.16
C ASP A 711 5.16 56.69 4.27
N ARG A 712 5.11 57.56 5.29
CA ARG A 712 6.23 57.70 6.23
C ARG A 712 5.77 57.86 7.67
N LEU A 713 6.06 56.84 8.48
CA LEU A 713 5.90 56.87 9.93
C LEU A 713 6.95 57.81 10.57
N PRO A 714 6.61 58.58 11.62
CA PRO A 714 7.53 59.49 12.33
C PRO A 714 8.67 58.77 13.07
N THR A 715 8.63 57.43 13.14
CA THR A 715 9.69 56.58 13.68
C THR A 715 10.08 55.53 12.64
N ARG A 716 11.34 55.08 12.63
CA ARG A 716 11.69 53.77 12.10
C ARG A 716 11.08 52.71 13.01
N PHE A 717 10.64 51.59 12.45
CA PHE A 717 9.91 50.56 13.18
C PHE A 717 10.29 49.19 12.61
N ALA A 718 10.70 48.27 13.48
CA ALA A 718 11.08 46.92 13.12
C ALA A 718 10.33 45.92 14.01
N VAL A 719 9.98 44.79 13.42
CA VAL A 719 9.38 43.63 14.08
C VAL A 719 10.43 42.51 14.05
N ILE A 720 10.75 42.00 15.23
CA ILE A 720 11.71 40.91 15.41
C ILE A 720 10.91 39.66 15.76
N GLY A 721 10.97 38.62 14.93
CA GLY A 721 10.37 37.32 15.22
C GLY A 721 11.15 36.62 16.32
N MET A 722 10.44 35.93 17.21
CA MET A 722 10.97 35.22 18.36
C MET A 722 10.45 33.78 18.38
N GLY A 723 10.92 32.97 19.32
CA GLY A 723 10.40 31.61 19.55
C GLY A 723 10.40 30.76 18.28
N ARG A 724 9.29 30.04 18.04
CA ARG A 724 9.15 29.21 16.83
C ARG A 724 8.99 30.04 15.55
N PHE A 725 8.59 31.31 15.66
CA PHE A 725 8.47 32.18 14.49
C PHE A 725 9.83 32.55 13.94
N GLY A 726 10.70 33.13 14.76
CA GLY A 726 12.07 33.44 14.33
C GLY A 726 12.94 32.20 14.12
N GLY A 727 12.54 31.04 14.65
CA GLY A 727 13.18 29.75 14.35
C GLY A 727 12.76 29.07 13.05
N HIS A 728 11.83 29.65 12.27
CA HIS A 728 11.24 29.00 11.07
C HIS A 728 10.54 27.66 11.37
N GLU A 729 9.92 27.55 12.54
CA GLU A 729 9.38 26.30 13.10
C GLU A 729 7.87 26.39 13.40
N LEU A 730 7.17 27.35 12.81
CA LEU A 730 5.73 27.51 12.99
C LEU A 730 4.95 26.31 12.46
N GLY A 731 3.93 25.91 13.22
CA GLY A 731 2.88 25.02 12.73
C GLY A 731 1.62 25.79 12.38
N TYR A 732 0.61 25.10 11.86
CA TYR A 732 -0.67 25.71 11.45
C TYR A 732 -1.43 26.44 12.57
N GLY A 733 -1.18 26.05 13.82
CA GLY A 733 -1.82 26.61 15.01
C GLY A 733 -0.91 27.52 15.83
N SER A 734 0.24 27.93 15.30
CA SER A 734 1.20 28.76 16.03
C SER A 734 0.83 30.25 15.98
N ASP A 735 1.14 30.93 17.07
CA ASP A 735 1.08 32.39 17.19
C ASP A 735 2.36 33.04 16.60
N ALA A 736 2.32 34.36 16.39
CA ALA A 736 3.48 35.14 15.99
C ALA A 736 4.13 35.78 17.23
N ASP A 737 5.12 35.09 17.80
CA ASP A 737 5.97 35.62 18.87
C ASP A 737 6.89 36.71 18.32
N VAL A 738 6.81 37.95 18.83
CA VAL A 738 7.58 39.09 18.31
C VAL A 738 8.07 40.06 19.39
N LEU A 739 9.11 40.82 19.05
CA LEU A 739 9.49 42.08 19.71
C LEU A 739 9.27 43.26 18.76
N PHE A 740 8.86 44.39 19.32
CA PHE A 740 8.74 45.65 18.58
C PHE A 740 9.85 46.60 18.98
N VAL A 741 10.57 47.10 17.97
CA VAL A 741 11.68 48.05 18.12
C VAL A 741 11.36 49.28 17.29
N HIS A 742 11.59 50.46 17.85
CA HIS A 742 11.44 51.69 17.09
C HIS A 742 12.60 52.67 17.35
N GLU A 743 12.83 53.58 16.41
CA GLU A 743 13.82 54.65 16.55
C GLU A 743 13.24 55.94 15.96
N PRO A 744 13.07 57.02 16.76
CA PRO A 744 12.59 58.29 16.26
C PRO A 744 13.40 58.75 15.06
N ARG A 745 12.73 59.30 14.04
CA ARG A 745 13.44 59.90 12.89
C ARG A 745 14.05 61.24 13.30
N ASP A 746 15.06 61.67 12.54
CA ASP A 746 15.73 62.95 12.78
C ASP A 746 14.72 64.11 12.81
N GLY A 747 14.76 64.89 13.90
CA GLY A 747 13.88 66.03 14.12
C GLY A 747 12.47 65.70 14.64
N VAL A 748 12.15 64.43 14.91
CA VAL A 748 10.88 64.00 15.51
C VAL A 748 11.04 63.86 17.02
N ASP A 749 10.07 64.37 17.78
CA ASP A 749 10.00 64.24 19.24
C ASP A 749 9.85 62.77 19.68
N GLU A 750 10.55 62.36 20.74
CA GLU A 750 10.54 60.96 21.21
C GLU A 750 9.14 60.49 21.65
N ARG A 751 8.33 61.38 22.24
CA ARG A 751 6.98 61.06 22.70
C ARG A 751 6.04 60.89 21.51
N GLU A 752 6.13 61.74 20.51
CA GLU A 752 5.39 61.60 19.25
C GLU A 752 5.73 60.27 18.56
N ALA A 753 7.02 59.97 18.40
CA ALA A 753 7.50 58.72 17.81
C ALA A 753 7.01 57.49 18.59
N GLY A 754 7.07 57.52 19.93
CA GLY A 754 6.59 56.44 20.80
C GLY A 754 5.07 56.25 20.73
N GLN A 755 4.28 57.32 20.67
CA GLN A 755 2.83 57.24 20.50
C GLN A 755 2.45 56.62 19.14
N ALA A 756 3.14 57.01 18.07
CA ALA A 756 2.95 56.43 16.75
C ALA A 756 3.28 54.93 16.73
N ALA A 757 4.41 54.52 17.32
CA ALA A 757 4.80 53.11 17.43
C ALA A 757 3.76 52.27 18.20
N ASN A 758 3.26 52.78 19.34
CA ASN A 758 2.23 52.10 20.12
C ASN A 758 0.92 51.95 19.34
N ARG A 759 0.52 52.99 18.59
CA ARG A 759 -0.69 52.95 17.75
C ARG A 759 -0.55 51.94 16.62
N VAL A 760 0.62 51.83 15.98
CA VAL A 760 0.91 50.81 14.98
C VAL A 760 0.71 49.41 15.56
N VAL A 761 1.32 49.11 16.72
CA VAL A 761 1.18 47.79 17.35
C VAL A 761 -0.26 47.48 17.72
N ALA A 762 -0.97 48.44 18.34
CA ALA A 762 -2.37 48.26 18.72
C ALA A 762 -3.25 47.94 17.52
N GLU A 763 -3.05 48.65 16.41
CA GLU A 763 -3.86 48.48 15.21
C GLU A 763 -3.52 47.20 14.44
N MET A 764 -2.23 46.82 14.34
CA MET A 764 -1.84 45.52 13.77
C MET A 764 -2.50 44.37 14.53
N ARG A 765 -2.46 44.41 15.87
CA ARG A 765 -3.09 43.39 16.73
C ARG A 765 -4.60 43.36 16.54
N ARG A 766 -5.25 44.53 16.45
CA ARG A 766 -6.70 44.63 16.22
C ARG A 766 -7.08 44.00 14.89
N LEU A 767 -6.49 44.47 13.79
CA LEU A 767 -6.88 44.12 12.42
C LEU A 767 -6.69 42.63 12.08
N LEU A 768 -5.61 42.02 12.58
CA LEU A 768 -5.35 40.59 12.38
C LEU A 768 -6.27 39.66 13.18
N GLN A 769 -6.96 40.19 14.18
CA GLN A 769 -7.88 39.45 15.05
C GLN A 769 -9.36 39.78 14.81
N VAL A 770 -9.67 40.75 13.92
CA VAL A 770 -11.07 41.07 13.58
C VAL A 770 -11.78 39.78 13.13
N PRO A 771 -12.96 39.44 13.69
CA PRO A 771 -13.74 38.31 13.23
C PRO A 771 -14.00 38.43 11.73
N SER A 772 -13.55 37.44 10.95
CA SER A 772 -13.74 37.40 9.51
C SER A 772 -13.84 35.95 9.04
N ALA A 773 -13.99 35.74 7.74
CA ALA A 773 -13.92 34.41 7.16
C ALA A 773 -12.55 33.74 7.37
N ASP A 774 -11.48 34.51 7.55
CA ASP A 774 -10.10 34.01 7.66
C ASP A 774 -9.70 33.68 9.10
N PRO A 775 -8.86 32.63 9.33
CA PRO A 775 -8.28 32.39 10.64
C PRO A 775 -7.57 33.63 11.20
N PRO A 776 -7.71 33.94 12.50
CA PRO A 776 -6.98 35.04 13.12
C PRO A 776 -5.48 34.71 13.20
N LEU A 777 -4.65 35.74 13.20
CA LEU A 777 -3.23 35.64 13.55
C LEU A 777 -3.00 36.39 14.86
N LEU A 778 -2.67 35.66 15.92
CA LEU A 778 -2.32 36.26 17.20
C LEU A 778 -0.88 36.74 17.16
N ILE A 779 -0.66 37.97 17.63
CA ILE A 779 0.66 38.53 17.88
C ILE A 779 0.90 38.47 19.38
N ASP A 780 1.89 37.66 19.77
CA ASP A 780 2.37 37.55 21.14
C ASP A 780 3.67 38.34 21.29
N ALA A 781 3.75 39.17 22.33
CA ALA A 781 4.93 39.97 22.64
C ALA A 781 5.42 39.72 24.07
N ASP A 782 5.05 38.60 24.70
CA ASP A 782 5.34 38.30 26.10
C ASP A 782 6.83 38.00 26.37
N LEU A 783 7.63 37.76 25.32
CA LEU A 783 9.09 37.59 25.40
C LEU A 783 9.86 38.92 25.47
N ARG A 784 9.17 40.07 25.49
CA ARG A 784 9.82 41.39 25.62
C ARG A 784 10.43 41.61 27.01
N PRO A 785 11.42 42.51 27.15
CA PRO A 785 11.97 42.89 28.44
C PRO A 785 10.88 43.28 29.45
N GLU A 786 10.97 42.69 30.65
CA GLU A 786 9.97 42.79 31.75
C GLU A 786 8.62 42.08 31.45
N GLY A 787 8.54 41.29 30.39
CA GLY A 787 7.39 40.49 29.98
C GLY A 787 6.11 41.32 29.89
N LYS A 788 5.01 40.81 30.47
CA LYS A 788 3.69 41.48 30.48
C LYS A 788 3.70 42.87 31.13
N SER A 789 4.64 43.11 32.07
CA SER A 789 4.77 44.38 32.78
C SER A 789 5.60 45.40 32.00
N GLY A 790 6.35 44.96 30.98
CA GLY A 790 7.15 45.83 30.13
C GLY A 790 6.35 46.57 29.06
N PRO A 791 6.87 47.70 28.56
CA PRO A 791 6.28 48.45 27.45
C PRO A 791 6.18 47.57 26.20
N MET A 792 5.04 47.66 25.50
CA MET A 792 4.74 46.86 24.31
C MET A 792 5.71 47.11 23.15
N VAL A 793 6.23 48.34 23.06
CA VAL A 793 7.22 48.75 22.07
C VAL A 793 8.27 49.61 22.77
N ARG A 794 9.54 49.40 22.42
CA ARG A 794 10.69 50.09 23.04
C ARG A 794 11.55 50.75 21.98
N THR A 795 12.20 51.84 22.35
CA THR A 795 13.22 52.46 21.50
C THR A 795 14.45 51.56 21.40
N PHE A 796 15.20 51.64 20.29
CA PHE A 796 16.49 50.96 20.16
C PHE A 796 17.44 51.26 21.33
N LYS A 797 17.56 52.54 21.71
CA LYS A 797 18.36 52.97 22.87
C LYS A 797 17.84 52.39 24.20
N SER A 798 16.53 52.19 24.35
CA SER A 798 15.97 51.55 25.54
C SER A 798 16.35 50.08 25.63
N TYR A 799 16.35 49.35 24.51
CA TYR A 799 16.87 47.97 24.48
C TYR A 799 18.36 47.92 24.80
N GLU A 800 19.16 48.82 24.21
CA GLU A 800 20.61 48.90 24.48
C GLU A 800 20.89 49.15 25.97
N ALA A 801 20.20 50.13 26.56
CA ALA A 801 20.32 50.43 27.98
C ALA A 801 19.84 49.27 28.86
N TYR A 802 18.77 48.58 28.43
CA TYR A 802 18.21 47.46 29.17
C TYR A 802 19.17 46.28 29.22
N TYR A 803 19.57 45.77 28.06
CA TYR A 803 20.42 44.59 27.98
C TYR A 803 21.82 44.82 28.58
N ARG A 804 22.34 46.06 28.52
CA ARG A 804 23.60 46.40 29.19
C ARG A 804 23.55 46.27 30.72
N ARG A 805 22.38 46.49 31.34
CA ARG A 805 22.27 46.64 32.80
C ARG A 805 21.49 45.54 33.50
N TRP A 806 20.48 44.99 32.84
CA TRP A 806 19.47 44.14 33.47
C TRP A 806 19.16 42.86 32.67
N SER A 807 19.96 42.53 31.63
CA SER A 807 19.76 41.32 30.84
C SER A 807 19.78 40.08 31.74
N LEU A 808 18.76 39.23 31.60
CA LEU A 808 18.68 37.95 32.29
C LEU A 808 19.16 36.81 31.38
N VAL A 809 19.59 35.71 32.00
CA VAL A 809 20.14 34.56 31.27
C VAL A 809 19.08 33.94 30.34
N TRP A 810 17.83 33.83 30.80
CA TRP A 810 16.73 33.29 29.99
C TRP A 810 16.38 34.17 28.79
N GLU A 811 16.59 35.49 28.87
CA GLU A 811 16.40 36.39 27.73
C GLU A 811 17.45 36.12 26.66
N SER A 812 18.70 35.89 27.07
CA SER A 812 19.79 35.51 26.16
C SER A 812 19.47 34.20 25.42
N GLN A 813 18.89 33.23 26.13
CA GLN A 813 18.39 31.98 25.53
C GLN A 813 17.24 32.24 24.53
N ALA A 814 16.24 33.05 24.89
CA ALA A 814 15.13 33.37 24.00
C ALA A 814 15.60 34.14 22.74
N LEU A 815 16.62 34.98 22.87
CA LEU A 815 17.20 35.77 21.79
C LEU A 815 17.95 34.92 20.74
N LEU A 816 18.29 33.65 21.04
CA LEU A 816 18.77 32.71 20.00
C LEU A 816 17.79 32.54 18.85
N ARG A 817 16.49 32.81 19.09
CA ARG A 817 15.44 32.73 18.08
C ARG A 817 15.14 34.07 17.40
N ALA A 818 15.85 35.15 17.74
CA ALA A 818 15.55 36.47 17.22
C ALA A 818 15.96 36.62 15.75
N GLU A 819 15.01 37.03 14.90
CA GLU A 819 15.21 37.31 13.46
C GLU A 819 14.40 38.52 13.00
N VAL A 820 14.87 39.28 12.02
CA VAL A 820 14.11 40.41 11.44
C VAL A 820 13.02 39.89 10.50
N VAL A 821 11.75 40.14 10.84
CA VAL A 821 10.59 39.59 10.10
C VAL A 821 9.75 40.65 9.37
N ALA A 822 9.78 41.91 9.79
CA ALA A 822 9.10 43.00 9.08
C ALA A 822 9.61 44.39 9.52
N GLY A 823 9.39 45.41 8.69
CA GLY A 823 9.68 46.81 9.02
C GLY A 823 10.98 47.34 8.43
N ASP A 824 11.63 48.27 9.13
CA ASP A 824 12.90 48.91 8.73
C ASP A 824 14.06 47.92 8.88
N GLU A 825 14.61 47.47 7.74
CA GLU A 825 15.67 46.44 7.69
C GLU A 825 16.93 46.86 8.45
N GLU A 826 17.32 48.13 8.34
CA GLU A 826 18.54 48.65 8.99
C GLU A 826 18.40 48.72 10.51
N LEU A 827 17.24 49.17 11.02
CA LEU A 827 16.94 49.12 12.45
C LEU A 827 16.91 47.68 12.96
N GLY A 828 16.32 46.76 12.20
CA GLY A 828 16.31 45.33 12.52
C GLY A 828 17.72 44.75 12.59
N ARG A 829 18.56 45.00 11.58
CA ARG A 829 19.96 44.58 11.52
C ARG A 829 20.75 45.06 12.74
N ARG A 830 20.64 46.36 13.07
CA ARG A 830 21.27 46.94 14.27
C ARG A 830 20.77 46.31 15.57
N PHE A 831 19.49 45.92 15.63
CA PHE A 831 18.96 45.18 16.79
C PHE A 831 19.60 43.79 16.91
N ILE A 832 19.77 43.07 15.80
CA ILE A 832 20.46 41.78 15.80
C ILE A 832 21.91 41.94 16.27
N GLU A 833 22.64 42.93 15.76
CA GLU A 833 24.01 43.24 16.19
C GLU A 833 24.10 43.57 17.70
N LEU A 834 23.07 44.23 18.25
CA LEU A 834 22.99 44.55 19.67
C LEU A 834 22.89 43.28 20.54
N ILE A 835 22.16 42.26 20.08
CA ILE A 835 21.86 41.05 20.88
C ILE A 835 22.84 39.90 20.63
N ASP A 836 23.58 39.91 19.51
CA ASP A 836 24.52 38.84 19.17
C ASP A 836 25.53 38.54 20.29
N PRO A 837 26.15 39.54 20.96
CA PRO A 837 27.04 39.29 22.09
C PRO A 837 26.35 38.67 23.32
N LEU A 838 25.02 38.81 23.44
CA LEU A 838 24.25 38.25 24.56
C LEU A 838 23.94 36.77 24.32
N ARG A 839 23.51 36.44 23.09
CA ARG A 839 23.12 35.08 22.70
C ARG A 839 24.29 34.20 22.23
N TYR A 840 25.44 34.79 21.91
CA TYR A 840 26.71 34.12 21.61
C TYR A 840 27.85 34.75 22.43
N PRO A 841 27.87 34.56 23.76
CA PRO A 841 28.85 35.20 24.65
C PRO A 841 30.28 34.79 24.30
N ALA A 842 31.23 35.74 24.30
CA ALA A 842 32.58 35.58 23.75
C ALA A 842 33.46 34.50 24.41
N GLU A 843 33.07 33.97 25.56
CA GLU A 843 33.76 32.86 26.27
C GLU A 843 32.82 31.69 26.56
N GLY A 844 31.63 31.68 25.93
CA GLY A 844 30.57 30.72 26.22
C GLY A 844 29.81 31.05 27.51
N LEU A 845 28.90 30.15 27.86
CA LEU A 845 28.04 30.31 29.03
C LEU A 845 28.75 29.82 30.30
N GLY A 846 28.87 30.69 31.31
CA GLY A 846 29.47 30.31 32.60
C GLY A 846 28.59 29.36 33.44
N ASP A 847 29.21 28.63 34.38
CA ASP A 847 28.56 27.58 35.18
C ASP A 847 27.33 28.05 35.98
N GLU A 848 27.33 29.31 36.46
CA GLU A 848 26.19 29.86 37.19
C GLU A 848 24.97 30.04 36.29
N ALA A 849 25.18 30.54 35.07
CA ALA A 849 24.14 30.72 34.07
C ALA A 849 23.61 29.36 33.58
N VAL A 850 24.47 28.35 33.38
CA VAL A 850 24.05 26.97 33.10
C VAL A 850 23.13 26.45 34.21
N ARG A 851 23.51 26.63 35.49
CA ARG A 851 22.70 26.25 36.65
C ARG A 851 21.39 27.02 36.74
N GLU A 852 21.36 28.28 36.32
CA GLU A 852 20.13 29.07 36.25
C GLU A 852 19.18 28.52 35.17
N ILE A 853 19.66 28.29 33.94
CA ILE A 853 18.85 27.73 32.85
C ILE A 853 18.29 26.36 33.25
N ARG A 854 19.10 25.46 33.84
CA ARG A 854 18.62 24.17 34.35
C ARG A 854 17.49 24.32 35.38
N ARG A 855 17.63 25.26 36.32
CA ARG A 855 16.58 25.56 37.32
C ARG A 855 15.30 26.09 36.67
N LEU A 856 15.43 26.96 35.68
CA LEU A 856 14.29 27.48 34.92
C LEU A 856 13.57 26.38 34.15
N LYS A 857 14.31 25.46 33.50
CA LYS A 857 13.73 24.30 32.82
C LYS A 857 12.93 23.43 33.77
N ALA A 858 13.51 23.07 34.91
CA ALA A 858 12.86 22.22 35.91
C ALA A 858 11.59 22.88 36.49
N ARG A 859 11.61 24.21 36.71
CA ARG A 859 10.40 24.96 37.12
C ARG A 859 9.35 24.97 36.02
N MET A 860 9.74 25.19 34.77
CA MET A 860 8.81 25.19 33.65
C MET A 860 8.12 23.82 33.50
N GLU A 861 8.86 22.72 33.62
CA GLU A 861 8.29 21.35 33.57
C GLU A 861 7.24 21.12 34.67
N SER A 862 7.48 21.61 35.89
CA SER A 862 6.59 21.41 37.03
C SER A 862 5.42 22.40 37.10
N GLU A 863 5.61 23.65 36.66
CA GLU A 863 4.64 24.73 36.82
C GLU A 863 3.75 24.97 35.58
N ARG A 864 4.20 24.62 34.35
CA ARG A 864 3.50 24.99 33.10
C ARG A 864 2.70 23.86 32.45
N LEU A 865 2.86 22.61 32.87
CA LEU A 865 2.05 21.52 32.35
C LEU A 865 0.57 21.71 32.78
N PRO A 866 -0.40 21.69 31.85
CA PRO A 866 -1.80 21.89 32.20
C PRO A 866 -2.30 20.86 33.22
N ARG A 867 -3.11 21.29 34.20
CA ARG A 867 -3.70 20.39 35.20
C ARG A 867 -4.52 19.29 34.51
N GLY A 868 -4.21 18.03 34.80
CA GLY A 868 -4.89 16.86 34.23
C GLY A 868 -4.38 16.41 32.86
N ALA A 869 -3.40 17.09 32.26
CA ALA A 869 -2.73 16.59 31.06
C ALA A 869 -1.83 15.40 31.40
N ASP A 870 -1.82 14.38 30.54
CA ASP A 870 -0.85 13.27 30.63
C ASP A 870 0.53 13.76 30.17
N PRO A 871 1.54 13.84 31.07
CA PRO A 871 2.87 14.29 30.69
C PRO A 871 3.49 13.42 29.59
N LYS A 872 3.16 12.12 29.54
CA LYS A 872 3.74 11.17 28.58
C LYS A 872 3.21 11.33 27.16
N LEU A 873 2.14 12.11 26.98
CA LEU A 873 1.50 12.37 25.69
C LEU A 873 1.55 13.86 25.32
N HIS A 874 2.15 14.71 26.14
CA HIS A 874 2.24 16.14 25.91
C HIS A 874 3.47 16.48 25.06
N THR A 875 3.25 16.81 23.79
CA THR A 875 4.29 17.04 22.77
C THR A 875 5.22 18.22 23.03
N LYS A 876 4.74 19.25 23.73
CA LYS A 876 5.54 20.46 24.01
C LYS A 876 6.37 20.33 25.31
N LEU A 877 5.66 20.19 26.43
CA LEU A 877 6.21 20.27 27.79
C LEU A 877 6.41 18.90 28.47
N GLY A 878 5.98 17.81 27.84
CA GLY A 878 6.20 16.47 28.38
C GLY A 878 7.68 16.04 28.30
N PRO A 879 8.11 15.06 29.11
CA PRO A 879 9.48 14.56 29.07
C PRO A 879 9.84 14.03 27.68
N GLY A 880 10.95 14.52 27.12
CA GLY A 880 11.40 14.22 25.76
C GLY A 880 10.58 14.87 24.65
N GLY A 881 9.72 15.84 24.99
CA GLY A 881 8.98 16.66 24.03
C GLY A 881 9.83 17.79 23.45
N LEU A 882 9.18 18.67 22.68
CA LEU A 882 9.83 19.76 21.95
C LEU A 882 10.68 20.65 22.84
N SER A 883 10.18 20.98 24.03
CA SER A 883 10.90 21.87 24.93
C SER A 883 12.19 21.26 25.47
N ASP A 884 12.27 19.94 25.61
CA ASP A 884 13.50 19.28 26.06
C ASP A 884 14.57 19.37 24.98
N VAL A 885 14.20 19.09 23.72
CA VAL A 885 15.11 19.18 22.58
C VAL A 885 15.55 20.63 22.36
N GLU A 886 14.62 21.57 22.31
CA GLU A 886 14.91 22.99 22.10
C GLU A 886 15.87 23.54 23.16
N TRP A 887 15.62 23.28 24.45
CA TRP A 887 16.47 23.80 25.51
C TRP A 887 17.87 23.15 25.51
N THR A 888 17.96 21.86 25.14
CA THR A 888 19.25 21.17 24.99
C THR A 888 20.07 21.80 23.87
N VAL A 889 19.47 22.01 22.71
CA VAL A 889 20.14 22.65 21.56
C VAL A 889 20.52 24.09 21.89
N GLN A 890 19.62 24.87 22.50
CA GLN A 890 19.90 26.26 22.90
C GLN A 890 21.02 26.35 23.93
N MET A 891 21.12 25.39 24.86
CA MET A 891 22.26 25.32 25.79
C MET A 891 23.57 25.14 25.03
N LEU A 892 23.63 24.22 24.08
CA LEU A 892 24.81 24.02 23.23
C LEU A 892 25.16 25.28 22.44
N GLN A 893 24.16 25.98 21.89
CA GLN A 893 24.37 27.25 21.18
C GLN A 893 24.97 28.34 22.10
N LEU A 894 24.48 28.48 23.34
CA LEU A 894 25.02 29.45 24.31
C LEU A 894 26.44 29.10 24.76
N GLN A 895 26.74 27.80 24.93
CA GLN A 895 28.04 27.33 25.38
C GLN A 895 29.11 27.40 24.28
N HIS A 896 28.75 27.10 23.03
CA HIS A 896 29.70 26.84 21.97
C HIS A 896 29.55 27.75 20.74
N GLY A 897 28.44 28.50 20.60
CA GLY A 897 28.21 29.35 19.43
C GLY A 897 29.23 30.46 19.22
N TRP A 898 30.03 30.79 20.25
CA TRP A 898 31.14 31.73 20.11
C TRP A 898 32.33 31.15 19.34
N VAL A 899 32.62 29.84 19.47
CA VAL A 899 33.69 29.16 18.69
C VAL A 899 33.17 28.48 17.43
N GLU A 900 31.93 27.99 17.44
CA GLU A 900 31.31 27.25 16.33
C GLU A 900 30.28 28.13 15.59
N PRO A 901 30.63 28.74 14.44
CA PRO A 901 29.72 29.61 13.69
C PRO A 901 28.48 28.87 13.19
N GLY A 902 28.57 27.56 12.94
CA GLY A 902 27.43 26.73 12.50
C GLY A 902 26.28 26.69 13.53
N LEU A 903 26.56 26.91 14.81
CA LEU A 903 25.55 27.02 15.86
C LEU A 903 24.84 28.38 15.87
N ARG A 904 25.31 29.37 15.09
CA ARG A 904 24.71 30.71 15.00
C ARG A 904 23.55 30.75 14.01
N THR A 905 22.62 29.81 14.16
CA THR A 905 21.36 29.72 13.42
C THR A 905 20.19 29.84 14.40
N THR A 906 19.06 30.34 13.91
CA THR A 906 17.82 30.39 14.70
C THR A 906 17.06 29.07 14.68
N ARG A 907 17.44 28.10 13.82
CA ARG A 907 16.70 26.85 13.58
C ARG A 907 17.26 25.69 14.42
N THR A 908 16.39 24.94 15.09
CA THR A 908 16.77 23.88 16.04
C THR A 908 17.49 22.73 15.37
N ARG A 909 16.94 22.22 14.25
CA ARG A 909 17.51 21.05 13.55
C ARG A 909 18.85 21.39 12.90
N GLU A 910 18.99 22.60 12.33
CA GLU A 910 20.27 23.07 11.81
C GLU A 910 21.32 23.21 12.92
N ALA A 911 20.95 23.78 14.07
CA ALA A 911 21.85 23.88 15.22
C ALA A 911 22.23 22.50 15.78
N LEU A 912 21.30 21.54 15.81
CA LEU A 912 21.56 20.16 16.23
C LEU A 912 22.53 19.45 15.27
N ALA A 913 22.33 19.61 13.96
CA ALA A 913 23.23 19.08 12.95
C ALA A 913 24.62 19.72 13.02
N ALA A 914 24.70 21.03 13.24
CA ALA A 914 25.96 21.74 13.45
C ALA A 914 26.68 21.30 14.73
N ALA A 915 25.95 21.06 15.82
CA ALA A 915 26.51 20.51 17.06
C ALA A 915 27.10 19.12 16.84
N CYS A 916 26.41 18.25 16.09
CA CYS A 916 26.90 16.92 15.74
C CYS A 916 28.14 17.00 14.83
N ALA A 917 28.15 17.88 13.84
CA ALA A 917 29.28 18.07 12.93
C ALA A 917 30.53 18.62 13.63
N ALA A 918 30.34 19.33 14.76
CA ALA A 918 31.40 19.83 15.62
C ALA A 918 31.77 18.87 16.78
N ASP A 919 31.26 17.63 16.75
CA ASP A 919 31.48 16.61 17.79
C ASP A 919 31.06 17.02 19.22
N LEU A 920 30.16 18.00 19.35
CA LEU A 920 29.60 18.45 20.64
C LEU A 920 28.50 17.50 21.17
N ILE A 921 27.95 16.68 20.29
CA ILE A 921 26.97 15.63 20.57
C ILE A 921 27.26 14.45 19.65
N SER A 922 27.10 13.22 20.13
CA SER A 922 27.26 12.03 19.30
C SER A 922 26.19 11.96 18.21
N GLY A 923 26.50 11.30 17.08
CA GLY A 923 25.53 11.09 16.00
C GLY A 923 24.26 10.37 16.46
N GLU A 924 24.38 9.37 17.32
CA GLU A 924 23.23 8.65 17.90
C GLU A 924 22.34 9.58 18.74
N ASN A 925 22.92 10.42 19.61
CA ASN A 925 22.17 11.34 20.44
C ASN A 925 21.50 12.43 19.59
N ALA A 926 22.17 12.92 18.55
CA ALA A 926 21.61 13.88 17.61
C ALA A 926 20.40 13.28 16.85
N GLU A 927 20.52 12.06 16.33
CA GLU A 927 19.42 11.35 15.68
C GLU A 927 18.22 11.15 16.62
N ILE A 928 18.45 10.79 17.89
CA ILE A 928 17.38 10.61 18.88
C ILE A 928 16.62 11.92 19.14
N LEU A 929 17.33 13.04 19.30
CA LEU A 929 16.71 14.34 19.53
C LEU A 929 15.97 14.84 18.29
N ASP A 930 16.53 14.59 17.10
CA ASP A 930 15.90 14.93 15.83
C ASP A 930 14.59 14.15 15.62
N GLU A 931 14.62 12.83 15.84
CA GLU A 931 13.44 11.95 15.73
C GLU A 931 12.31 12.45 16.65
N ALA A 932 12.64 12.82 17.89
CA ALA A 932 11.68 13.34 18.86
C ALA A 932 11.11 14.71 18.45
N TRP A 933 11.97 15.62 17.96
CA TRP A 933 11.56 16.94 17.47
C TRP A 933 10.59 16.85 16.29
N VAL A 934 10.94 16.02 15.30
CA VAL A 934 10.15 15.78 14.09
C VAL A 934 8.81 15.17 14.47
N LEU A 935 8.80 14.08 15.25
CA LEU A 935 7.57 13.40 15.63
C LEU A 935 6.63 14.30 16.44
N ALA A 936 7.14 15.02 17.44
CA ALA A 936 6.33 15.91 18.26
C ALA A 936 5.77 17.10 17.45
N THR A 937 6.53 17.65 16.51
CA THR A 937 6.04 18.70 15.60
C THR A 937 4.97 18.17 14.66
N ARG A 938 5.16 16.99 14.07
CA ARG A 938 4.15 16.36 13.20
C ARG A 938 2.85 16.06 13.94
N VAL A 939 2.91 15.58 15.19
CA VAL A 939 1.71 15.35 16.00
C VAL A 939 0.92 16.65 16.20
N ARG A 940 1.58 17.77 16.51
CA ARG A 940 0.90 19.07 16.66
C ARG A 940 0.26 19.54 15.36
N ASN A 941 0.96 19.39 14.24
CA ASN A 941 0.42 19.71 12.92
C ASN A 941 -0.80 18.84 12.60
N ALA A 942 -0.69 17.52 12.83
CA ALA A 942 -1.78 16.56 12.66
C ALA A 942 -3.02 16.93 13.48
N VAL A 943 -2.83 17.27 14.76
CA VAL A 943 -3.93 17.68 15.65
C VAL A 943 -4.66 18.91 15.09
N MET A 944 -3.92 19.92 14.63
CA MET A 944 -4.49 21.11 14.02
C MET A 944 -5.20 20.80 12.69
N LEU A 945 -4.58 19.99 11.81
CA LEU A 945 -5.15 19.57 10.53
C LEU A 945 -6.47 18.80 10.72
N VAL A 946 -6.47 17.83 11.62
CA VAL A 946 -7.63 16.96 11.90
C VAL A 946 -8.75 17.74 12.58
N ARG A 947 -8.45 18.50 13.64
CA ARG A 947 -9.48 19.10 14.49
C ARG A 947 -9.87 20.52 14.09
N GLY A 948 -9.04 21.20 13.30
CA GLY A 948 -9.15 22.63 13.05
C GLY A 948 -8.85 23.51 14.29
N ARG A 949 -8.30 22.91 15.35
CA ARG A 949 -7.90 23.59 16.59
C ARG A 949 -6.54 23.08 17.06
N ALA A 950 -5.70 24.00 17.51
CA ALA A 950 -4.38 23.69 18.02
C ALA A 950 -4.47 22.83 19.30
N GLY A 951 -3.47 21.99 19.53
CA GLY A 951 -3.36 21.20 20.74
C GLY A 951 -1.96 20.63 20.91
N ASP A 952 -1.52 20.57 22.16
CA ASP A 952 -0.19 20.07 22.52
C ASP A 952 -0.19 18.59 22.94
N THR A 953 -1.36 17.94 22.96
CA THR A 953 -1.54 16.54 23.35
C THR A 953 -2.36 15.79 22.31
N PHE A 954 -2.15 14.48 22.22
CA PHE A 954 -2.97 13.57 21.42
C PHE A 954 -4.48 13.72 21.75
N PRO A 955 -5.38 13.62 20.75
CA PRO A 955 -6.82 13.67 20.99
C PRO A 955 -7.29 12.51 21.89
N SER A 956 -8.25 12.78 22.78
CA SER A 956 -8.88 11.76 23.62
C SER A 956 -10.01 11.02 22.89
N GLU A 957 -10.63 11.65 21.88
CA GLU A 957 -11.68 11.04 21.09
C GLU A 957 -11.09 10.06 20.08
N SER A 958 -11.58 8.82 20.08
CA SER A 958 -11.02 7.72 19.27
C SER A 958 -11.00 8.02 17.76
N ARG A 959 -12.01 8.73 17.24
CA ARG A 959 -12.07 9.09 15.81
C ARG A 959 -11.02 10.15 15.45
N GLU A 960 -10.90 11.21 16.26
CA GLU A 960 -9.87 12.25 16.08
C GLU A 960 -8.46 11.63 16.20
N LEU A 961 -8.27 10.72 17.16
CA LEU A 961 -6.99 10.06 17.38
C LEU A 961 -6.62 9.11 16.23
N ALA A 962 -7.58 8.35 15.70
CA ALA A 962 -7.37 7.51 14.53
C ALA A 962 -7.01 8.35 13.30
N ALA A 963 -7.67 9.48 13.09
CA ALA A 963 -7.36 10.42 12.01
C ALA A 963 -5.94 11.00 12.13
N VAL A 964 -5.51 11.39 13.34
CA VAL A 964 -4.13 11.80 13.61
C VAL A 964 -3.15 10.67 13.28
N GLY A 965 -3.45 9.43 13.68
CA GLY A 965 -2.63 8.27 13.33
C GLY A 965 -2.50 8.06 11.82
N ARG A 966 -3.61 8.19 11.08
CA ARG A 966 -3.59 8.07 9.61
C ARG A 966 -2.71 9.11 8.94
N TYR A 967 -2.76 10.37 9.38
CA TYR A 967 -1.87 11.42 8.88
C TYR A 967 -0.40 11.14 9.19
N LEU A 968 -0.11 10.54 10.34
CA LEU A 968 1.25 10.17 10.74
C LEU A 968 1.78 8.89 10.06
N GLY A 969 0.98 8.24 9.20
CA GLY A 969 1.35 7.03 8.47
C GLY A 969 0.90 5.71 9.11
N TYR A 970 0.14 5.75 10.21
CA TYR A 970 -0.36 4.54 10.88
C TYR A 970 -1.67 4.05 10.25
N GLY A 971 -1.76 2.75 9.99
CA GLY A 971 -2.97 2.11 9.46
C GLY A 971 -4.17 2.12 10.42
N PRO A 972 -5.40 1.85 9.93
CA PRO A 972 -6.57 1.73 10.78
C PRO A 972 -6.39 0.65 11.85
N GLY A 973 -6.63 1.00 13.12
CA GLY A 973 -6.46 0.08 14.26
C GLY A 973 -5.06 0.09 14.90
N HIS A 974 -4.08 0.80 14.33
CA HIS A 974 -2.70 0.86 14.84
C HIS A 974 -2.44 2.09 15.74
N VAL A 975 -3.48 2.71 16.28
CA VAL A 975 -3.37 3.86 17.18
C VAL A 975 -2.56 3.54 18.45
N GLY A 976 -2.65 2.30 18.95
CA GLY A 976 -1.84 1.86 20.07
C GLY A 976 -0.34 1.91 19.75
N GLU A 977 0.05 1.46 18.56
CA GLU A 977 1.44 1.50 18.09
C GLU A 977 1.97 2.92 17.93
N LEU A 978 1.13 3.86 17.47
CA LEU A 978 1.46 5.29 17.43
C LEU A 978 1.80 5.82 18.82
N LEU A 979 0.91 5.59 19.79
CA LEU A 979 1.09 6.10 21.15
C LEU A 979 2.32 5.48 21.82
N ASP A 980 2.55 4.18 21.61
CA ASP A 980 3.72 3.50 22.15
C ASP A 980 5.01 3.90 21.44
N GLY A 981 4.96 4.12 20.12
CA GLY A 981 6.06 4.69 19.33
C GLY A 981 6.46 6.05 19.88
N TYR A 982 5.51 6.98 20.00
CA TYR A 982 5.75 8.30 20.58
C TYR A 982 6.36 8.21 21.98
N ARG A 983 5.79 7.38 22.88
CA ARG A 983 6.32 7.19 24.23
C ARG A 983 7.75 6.64 24.25
N ARG A 984 8.11 5.77 23.31
CA ARG A 984 9.48 5.23 23.18
C ARG A 984 10.45 6.32 22.71
N THR A 985 10.12 7.04 21.64
CA THR A 985 10.94 8.13 21.10
C THR A 985 11.15 9.22 22.15
N ALA A 986 10.08 9.67 22.81
CA ALA A 986 10.14 10.65 23.89
C ALA A 986 11.00 10.15 25.07
N ARG A 987 10.92 8.88 25.46
CA ARG A 987 11.75 8.34 26.54
C ARG A 987 13.24 8.31 26.19
N ARG A 988 13.59 7.95 24.95
CA ARG A 988 14.97 7.98 24.45
C ARG A 988 15.52 9.41 24.47
N ALA A 989 14.77 10.34 23.90
CA ALA A 989 15.14 11.76 23.92
C ALA A 989 15.28 12.30 25.34
N ARG A 990 14.40 11.92 26.26
CA ARG A 990 14.56 12.30 27.67
C ARG A 990 15.86 11.77 28.26
N GLY A 991 16.26 10.53 27.97
CA GLY A 991 17.55 9.99 28.41
C GLY A 991 18.73 10.84 27.95
N VAL A 992 18.75 11.22 26.67
CA VAL A 992 19.77 12.11 26.11
C VAL A 992 19.76 13.50 26.78
N VAL A 993 18.58 14.03 27.08
CA VAL A 993 18.43 15.34 27.75
C VAL A 993 18.93 15.29 29.19
N GLU A 994 18.67 14.21 29.93
CA GLU A 994 19.22 14.03 31.28
C GLU A 994 20.76 14.02 31.26
N GLU A 995 21.35 13.32 30.29
CA GLU A 995 22.81 13.28 30.11
C GLU A 995 23.37 14.66 29.71
N LEU A 996 22.92 15.23 28.60
CA LEU A 996 23.53 16.41 27.99
C LEU A 996 23.12 17.72 28.67
N PHE A 997 21.83 17.86 29.01
CA PHE A 997 21.31 19.10 29.55
C PHE A 997 21.43 19.16 31.07
N TYR A 998 21.16 18.08 31.81
CA TYR A 998 21.24 18.08 33.29
C TYR A 998 22.59 17.59 33.84
N GLY A 999 23.41 16.88 33.04
CA GLY A 999 24.73 16.38 33.42
C GLY A 999 24.65 15.10 34.25
N GLY A 1000 23.88 14.13 33.75
CA GLY A 1000 23.47 12.88 34.41
C GLY A 1000 24.55 12.07 35.12
#